data_AF-A0A3A8R5K9-F1
#
_entry.id   AF-A0A3A8R5K9-F1
#
_cell.length_a   1.000
_cell.length_b   1.000
_cell.length_c   1.000
_cell.angle_alpha   90.00
_cell.angle_beta   90.00
_cell.angle_gamma   90.00
#
_symmetry.space_group_name_H-M   'P 1'
#
loop_
_entity.id
_entity.type
_entity.pdbx_description
1 polymer ?
#
loop_
_entity_poly.entity_id
_entity_poly.type
_entity_poly.pdbx_seq_one_letter_code
_entity_poly.pdbx_strand_id
1 'polypeptide(L)'
;MAKSMVERYEQLLRQDPTSSVFVELAKALLEKGDAQRTIEVCTQGISHHPTSTVGRVLWGKALIQLGRPAEAMEQFDQAIAIERDNPYAYNLIGDVLLQRGLYRSALPILRKAVALQPNNGRVKQWLDQAQQALSGGPAPIFADLGVLATPAAAPEEDAPEPPGSEAAPSAFEARAAAAAGLEPRRAARTETPAGGTDAQAASRVASIEAQGGPSAPAGTPVAEDARGPGPVEAGEQERGADPVEAARGGPADPGQEPGSGRGRAASDAGSDPGQAPASGNLADPVAASPSDPDQDSEAPSAPVQAADPGSSSRGRKSGMLADLPDAPPADEPSASQGGGLLGDLPPPEAVRARAAAPVTPAPVASASGGKRSLLDDIPDATELAAASARNKAAANAKDTEALAAKYEREMHEKIAKERAKQSLLERYGAKTVALFVALIFLGASAGFFILYRSRQGGQTLSETLELAKRAVAQDTGASLDEALRQLDRARDMDEASPAAWALAGYAHALRYLDHGANAEDRRLALEALEKPGVKDGFNGLVLATNALVADDRARESANRALLASQDDVTEVHALAGSLLIAAKDEKKALDRFDRALKASPGNVRALVALGDYYLASEDFAQALEMFKRAREVSKEHPAARIGMAESRLALEQDMDAALADVAPLAQDAKLPPALQPRQQLVHGEILSALGKYDEARTMLSKGAQGPLAMDFQLALGAAGRAAGKLEAAQQAYEAALKLQPKSEAAKEGLGRTLLDRDREKEALQRLEADGGRKVSLVRGAAYARLGDWKRARVELGKTRVNDRYPPEAVAWLALADAHEGNGAQARDVLEKALAKKPRTDLRLALGQVYWRERALDKAQTQFDEAMKDPRDYEGACSLGRLLLSRRLPDMALKPLTQAVERNGAHGEARDALGRTLLALGRTPEALKQFEAWQLDNPGSAAAQKGFALALYQSGRRKEAEGASGRAVKLAPEDAEGQRLRAALLFANGDAKGGFSALERANKLDSKDPDTFCEIAQAFLRQGQVESADAAFAAARREGPDATCGRVGELYAQLPGGGRGAARTLQDLADKAPTVWDKAFAQVTLARVLLGAGAVKEARAAADEAVKLAPYNGRAYLALGLVAFKQRQEAPAREALAKAVELEPTDGLAHLALADVLVRETAELPRAVEAYESFLKLAGGAPEANRVKKALPLLKRRASR
;
A
#
# COMPACT_ATOMS: atom_id res chain seq x y z
N MET A 1 -21.29 44.26 41.38
CA MET A 1 -21.20 44.22 39.91
C MET A 1 -21.74 42.88 39.43
N ALA A 2 -22.35 42.79 38.24
CA ALA A 2 -22.68 41.49 37.65
C ALA A 2 -21.39 40.84 37.11
N LYS A 3 -21.19 39.54 37.36
CA LYS A 3 -20.12 38.76 36.71
C LYS A 3 -20.34 38.77 35.19
N SER A 4 -19.28 38.85 34.39
CA SER A 4 -19.46 38.75 32.94
C SER A 4 -19.91 37.34 32.53
N MET A 5 -20.59 37.23 31.38
CA MET A 5 -21.08 35.93 30.88
C MET A 5 -19.94 34.91 30.69
N VAL A 6 -18.74 35.38 30.34
CA VAL A 6 -17.52 34.57 30.25
C VAL A 6 -17.14 34.00 31.63
N GLU A 7 -17.06 34.82 32.69
CA GLU A 7 -16.79 34.33 34.06
C GLU A 7 -17.84 33.33 34.53
N ARG A 8 -19.11 33.52 34.14
CA ARG A 8 -20.21 32.62 34.50
C ARG A 8 -20.08 31.26 33.80
N TYR A 9 -19.79 31.24 32.50
CA TYR A 9 -19.58 29.99 31.77
C TYR A 9 -18.27 29.30 32.16
N GLU A 10 -17.20 30.06 32.45
CA GLU A 10 -15.97 29.49 33.05
C GLU A 10 -16.23 28.87 34.42
N GLN A 11 -17.02 29.52 35.29
CA GLN A 11 -17.32 28.96 36.60
C GLN A 11 -18.14 27.67 36.47
N LEU A 12 -19.06 27.58 35.50
CA LEU A 12 -19.82 26.37 35.22
C LEU A 12 -18.92 25.25 34.65
N LEU A 13 -18.05 25.56 33.68
CA LEU A 13 -17.14 24.56 33.08
C LEU A 13 -16.04 24.10 34.06
N ARG A 14 -15.68 24.90 35.07
CA ARG A 14 -14.83 24.47 36.19
C ARG A 14 -15.56 23.62 37.24
N GLN A 15 -16.90 23.69 37.29
CA GLN A 15 -17.73 22.85 38.17
C GLN A 15 -18.11 21.52 37.49
N ASP A 16 -18.28 21.53 36.17
CA ASP A 16 -18.50 20.37 35.32
C ASP A 16 -17.68 20.49 34.02
N PRO A 17 -16.46 19.91 33.95
CA PRO A 17 -15.66 19.88 32.73
C PRO A 17 -16.29 19.08 31.59
N THR A 18 -17.27 18.23 31.88
CA THR A 18 -18.04 17.48 30.89
C THR A 18 -19.27 18.24 30.39
N SER A 19 -19.44 19.50 30.77
CA SER A 19 -20.59 20.32 30.35
C SER A 19 -20.49 20.80 28.90
N SER A 20 -21.59 20.74 28.16
CA SER A 20 -21.69 21.34 26.81
C SER A 20 -21.61 22.88 26.80
N VAL A 21 -21.62 23.51 27.97
CA VAL A 21 -21.45 24.96 28.18
C VAL A 21 -20.16 25.52 27.56
N PHE A 22 -19.15 24.69 27.29
CA PHE A 22 -17.95 25.11 26.55
C PHE A 22 -18.25 25.77 25.19
N VAL A 23 -19.35 25.37 24.54
CA VAL A 23 -19.79 25.95 23.25
C VAL A 23 -20.24 27.42 23.41
N GLU A 24 -20.96 27.75 24.49
CA GLU A 24 -21.37 29.13 24.77
C GLU A 24 -20.20 29.99 25.29
N LEU A 25 -19.25 29.38 26.01
CA LEU A 25 -17.99 30.02 26.37
C LEU A 25 -17.15 30.35 25.11
N ALA A 26 -16.99 29.40 24.19
CA ALA A 26 -16.26 29.58 22.94
C ALA A 26 -16.88 30.68 22.04
N LYS A 27 -18.21 30.76 21.94
CA LYS A 27 -18.91 31.88 21.28
C LYS A 27 -18.57 33.22 21.95
N ALA A 28 -18.72 33.31 23.27
CA ALA A 28 -18.50 34.55 24.02
C ALA A 28 -17.03 35.02 24.04
N LEU A 29 -16.08 34.10 23.84
CA LEU A 29 -14.65 34.43 23.64
C LEU A 29 -14.39 34.93 22.22
N LEU A 30 -14.94 34.29 21.18
CA LEU A 30 -14.86 34.77 19.78
C LEU A 30 -15.50 36.16 19.59
N GLU A 31 -16.60 36.45 20.28
CA GLU A 31 -17.25 37.78 20.27
C GLU A 31 -16.40 38.86 20.96
N LYS A 32 -15.50 38.47 21.88
CA LYS A 32 -14.46 39.34 22.45
C LYS A 32 -13.16 39.39 21.64
N GLY A 33 -13.04 38.59 20.58
CA GLY A 33 -11.81 38.45 19.79
C GLY A 33 -10.72 37.57 20.43
N ASP A 34 -11.01 36.86 21.53
CA ASP A 34 -10.06 35.97 22.21
C ASP A 34 -10.01 34.59 21.52
N ALA A 35 -9.45 34.59 20.31
CA ALA A 35 -9.34 33.40 19.46
C ALA A 35 -8.44 32.31 20.07
N GLN A 36 -7.35 32.70 20.74
CA GLN A 36 -6.43 31.75 21.37
C GLN A 36 -7.09 30.97 22.51
N ARG A 37 -7.78 31.66 23.44
CA ARG A 37 -8.52 31.00 24.52
C ARG A 37 -9.74 30.24 24.03
N THR A 38 -10.33 30.66 22.90
CA THR A 38 -11.38 29.88 22.21
C THR A 38 -10.84 28.51 21.79
N ILE A 39 -9.63 28.43 21.22
CA ILE A 39 -9.00 27.16 20.84
C ILE A 39 -8.80 26.26 22.05
N GLU A 40 -8.31 26.80 23.17
CA GLU A 40 -8.09 26.06 24.41
C GLU A 40 -9.40 25.47 24.97
N VAL A 41 -10.46 26.29 25.04
CA VAL A 41 -11.80 25.86 25.47
C VAL A 41 -12.42 24.83 24.51
N CYS A 42 -12.24 24.99 23.20
CA CYS A 42 -12.72 24.00 22.22
C CYS A 42 -11.94 22.68 22.33
N THR A 43 -10.63 22.72 22.53
CA THR A 43 -9.78 21.53 22.67
C THR A 43 -10.21 20.70 23.89
N GLN A 44 -10.43 21.36 25.03
CA GLN A 44 -10.89 20.71 26.26
C GLN A 44 -12.36 20.25 26.16
N GLY A 45 -13.24 21.03 25.52
CA GLY A 45 -14.63 20.65 25.34
C GLY A 45 -14.82 19.47 24.39
N ILE A 46 -14.02 19.37 23.33
CA ILE A 46 -14.14 18.34 22.28
C ILE A 46 -13.49 17.02 22.68
N SER A 47 -12.55 16.98 23.63
CA SER A 47 -12.09 15.71 24.21
C SER A 47 -13.19 15.00 25.01
N HIS A 48 -14.11 15.77 25.62
CA HIS A 48 -15.31 15.25 26.27
C HIS A 48 -16.52 15.13 25.33
N HIS A 49 -16.61 15.97 24.29
CA HIS A 49 -17.69 16.00 23.30
C HIS A 49 -17.17 15.85 21.85
N PRO A 50 -16.61 14.67 21.48
CA PRO A 50 -15.95 14.48 20.17
C PRO A 50 -16.87 14.67 18.96
N THR A 51 -18.19 14.53 19.16
CA THR A 51 -19.25 14.71 18.16
C THR A 51 -19.78 16.15 18.04
N SER A 52 -19.25 17.12 18.81
CA SER A 52 -19.75 18.50 18.79
C SER A 52 -19.33 19.26 17.52
N THR A 53 -20.20 19.24 16.50
CA THR A 53 -19.99 19.96 15.22
C THR A 53 -19.90 21.47 15.42
N VAL A 54 -20.74 22.02 16.29
CA VAL A 54 -20.71 23.45 16.68
C VAL A 54 -19.38 23.79 17.34
N GLY A 55 -18.85 22.93 18.23
CA GLY A 55 -17.53 23.12 18.83
C GLY A 55 -16.41 23.18 17.79
N ARG A 56 -16.38 22.23 16.85
CA ARG A 56 -15.38 22.21 15.75
C ARG A 56 -15.50 23.41 14.81
N VAL A 57 -16.71 23.85 14.50
CA VAL A 57 -16.97 25.07 13.71
C VAL A 57 -16.45 26.32 14.40
N LEU A 58 -16.61 26.44 15.73
CA LEU A 58 -16.07 27.55 16.52
C LEU A 58 -14.53 27.49 16.60
N TRP A 59 -13.95 26.30 16.76
CA TRP A 59 -12.50 26.08 16.71
C TRP A 59 -11.93 26.53 15.35
N GLY A 60 -12.50 26.07 14.24
CA GLY A 60 -12.09 26.49 12.91
C GLY A 60 -12.19 28.01 12.70
N LYS A 61 -13.27 28.65 13.20
CA LYS A 61 -13.41 30.11 13.16
C LYS A 61 -12.32 30.84 13.97
N ALA A 62 -11.91 30.31 15.13
CA ALA A 62 -10.80 30.86 15.92
C ALA A 62 -9.46 30.72 15.19
N LEU A 63 -9.23 29.57 14.54
CA LEU A 63 -8.03 29.33 13.73
C LEU A 63 -7.96 30.29 12.51
N ILE A 64 -9.09 30.65 11.89
CA ILE A 64 -9.13 31.72 10.87
C ILE A 64 -8.68 33.06 11.48
N GLN A 65 -9.20 33.46 12.64
CA GLN A 65 -8.82 34.73 13.29
C GLN A 65 -7.33 34.81 13.65
N LEU A 66 -6.67 33.69 13.93
CA LEU A 66 -5.22 33.61 14.17
C LEU A 66 -4.37 33.42 12.90
N GLY A 67 -4.95 33.53 11.70
CA GLY A 67 -4.21 33.36 10.45
C GLY A 67 -3.81 31.90 10.15
N ARG A 68 -4.47 30.91 10.75
CA ARG A 68 -4.21 29.46 10.64
C ARG A 68 -5.30 28.70 9.84
N PRO A 69 -5.68 29.13 8.62
CA PRO A 69 -6.82 28.54 7.91
C PRO A 69 -6.61 27.09 7.43
N ALA A 70 -5.37 26.58 7.41
CA ALA A 70 -5.10 25.17 7.08
C ALA A 70 -5.63 24.21 8.17
N GLU A 71 -5.42 24.57 9.43
CA GLU A 71 -5.94 23.81 10.58
C GLU A 71 -7.45 24.05 10.75
N ALA A 72 -7.94 25.23 10.36
CA ALA A 72 -9.38 25.51 10.33
C ALA A 72 -10.13 24.57 9.36
N MET A 73 -9.57 24.34 8.18
CA MET A 73 -10.10 23.38 7.20
C MET A 73 -10.25 21.97 7.79
N GLU A 74 -9.26 21.49 8.55
CA GLU A 74 -9.32 20.18 9.21
C GLU A 74 -10.51 20.09 10.18
N GLN A 75 -10.75 21.14 10.98
CA GLN A 75 -11.90 21.18 11.90
C GLN A 75 -13.24 21.26 11.16
N PHE A 76 -13.32 21.92 10.00
CA PHE A 76 -14.54 21.92 9.18
C PHE A 76 -14.79 20.58 8.47
N ASP A 77 -13.75 19.93 7.95
CA ASP A 77 -13.85 18.58 7.38
C ASP A 77 -14.27 17.55 8.46
N GLN A 78 -13.74 17.67 9.68
CA GLN A 78 -14.17 16.85 10.82
C GLN A 78 -15.63 17.15 11.23
N ALA A 79 -16.09 18.40 11.14
CA ALA A 79 -17.50 18.74 11.37
C ALA A 79 -18.43 18.13 10.30
N ILE A 80 -18.04 18.15 9.02
CA ILE A 80 -18.80 17.55 7.91
C ILE A 80 -18.76 16.01 7.96
N ALA A 81 -17.68 15.40 8.48
CA ALA A 81 -17.61 13.96 8.70
C ALA A 81 -18.66 13.47 9.72
N ILE A 82 -18.99 14.30 10.72
CA ILE A 82 -20.03 14.04 11.72
C ILE A 82 -21.42 14.40 11.17
N GLU A 83 -21.57 15.58 10.55
CA GLU A 83 -22.84 16.13 10.07
C GLU A 83 -22.71 16.56 8.61
N ARG A 84 -22.94 15.61 7.70
CA ARG A 84 -22.70 15.74 6.24
C ARG A 84 -23.43 16.88 5.53
N ASP A 85 -24.44 17.44 6.16
CA ASP A 85 -25.27 18.53 5.63
C ASP A 85 -25.19 19.81 6.49
N ASN A 86 -24.18 19.94 7.37
CA ASN A 86 -23.97 21.15 8.17
C ASN A 86 -23.68 22.38 7.29
N PRO A 87 -24.58 23.37 7.20
CA PRO A 87 -24.40 24.49 6.26
C PRO A 87 -23.34 25.49 6.74
N TYR A 88 -23.06 25.57 8.03
CA TYR A 88 -22.08 26.51 8.57
C TYR A 88 -20.65 26.10 8.22
N ALA A 89 -20.36 24.80 8.25
CA ALA A 89 -19.07 24.27 7.79
C ALA A 89 -18.85 24.53 6.29
N TYR A 90 -19.84 24.22 5.43
CA TYR A 90 -19.75 24.53 3.99
C TYR A 90 -19.59 26.03 3.70
N ASN A 91 -20.29 26.90 4.45
CA ASN A 91 -20.13 28.35 4.33
C ASN A 91 -18.71 28.82 4.68
N LEU A 92 -18.11 28.31 5.76
CA LEU A 92 -16.78 28.71 6.21
C LEU A 92 -15.64 28.12 5.37
N ILE A 93 -15.82 26.91 4.82
CA ILE A 93 -14.91 26.38 3.80
C ILE A 93 -14.98 27.23 2.53
N GLY A 94 -16.20 27.61 2.10
CA GLY A 94 -16.40 28.52 0.97
C GLY A 94 -15.67 29.85 1.16
N ASP A 95 -15.89 30.51 2.30
CA ASP A 95 -15.19 31.71 2.76
C ASP A 95 -13.66 31.57 2.67
N VAL A 96 -13.06 30.58 3.36
CA VAL A 96 -11.60 30.34 3.37
C VAL A 96 -11.02 30.10 1.97
N LEU A 97 -11.75 29.40 1.10
CA LEU A 97 -11.30 29.17 -0.29
C LEU A 97 -11.37 30.45 -1.13
N LEU A 98 -12.40 31.30 -0.94
CA LEU A 98 -12.54 32.58 -1.63
C LEU A 98 -11.49 33.59 -1.19
N GLN A 99 -11.24 33.72 0.13
CA GLN A 99 -10.17 34.58 0.66
C GLN A 99 -8.78 34.19 0.13
N ARG A 100 -8.58 32.90 -0.20
CA ARG A 100 -7.35 32.37 -0.80
C ARG A 100 -7.34 32.39 -2.34
N GLY A 101 -8.37 32.93 -3.00
CA GLY A 101 -8.48 32.98 -4.46
C GLY A 101 -8.73 31.62 -5.14
N LEU A 102 -9.05 30.57 -4.38
CA LEU A 102 -9.20 29.19 -4.84
C LEU A 102 -10.59 28.95 -5.45
N TYR A 103 -11.01 29.81 -6.39
CA TYR A 103 -12.38 29.84 -6.93
C TYR A 103 -12.85 28.49 -7.51
N ARG A 104 -11.95 27.70 -8.12
CA ARG A 104 -12.27 26.35 -8.66
C ARG A 104 -12.65 25.38 -7.54
N SER A 105 -11.85 25.32 -6.50
CA SER A 105 -12.12 24.50 -5.30
C SER A 105 -13.33 25.03 -4.51
N ALA A 106 -13.60 26.35 -4.53
CA ALA A 106 -14.77 26.93 -3.88
C ALA A 106 -16.11 26.55 -4.55
N LEU A 107 -16.15 26.35 -5.88
CA LEU A 107 -17.38 26.07 -6.63
C LEU A 107 -18.25 24.92 -6.09
N PRO A 108 -17.74 23.68 -5.92
CA PRO A 108 -18.57 22.56 -5.45
C PRO A 108 -19.06 22.78 -4.01
N ILE A 109 -18.22 23.36 -3.15
CA ILE A 109 -18.55 23.72 -1.77
C ILE A 109 -19.68 24.76 -1.74
N LEU A 110 -19.55 25.83 -2.50
CA LEU A 110 -20.56 26.91 -2.57
C LEU A 110 -21.87 26.43 -3.22
N ARG A 111 -21.82 25.53 -4.21
CA ARG A 111 -23.04 24.89 -4.77
C ARG A 111 -23.77 24.06 -3.70
N LYS A 112 -23.04 23.28 -2.90
CA LYS A 112 -23.61 22.53 -1.77
C LYS A 112 -24.15 23.47 -0.69
N ALA A 113 -23.43 24.55 -0.37
CA ALA A 113 -23.84 25.57 0.59
C ALA A 113 -25.14 26.29 0.16
N VAL A 114 -25.27 26.69 -1.11
CA VAL A 114 -26.51 27.28 -1.67
C VAL A 114 -27.65 26.26 -1.68
N ALA A 115 -27.39 24.99 -1.97
CA ALA A 115 -28.41 23.94 -1.91
C ALA A 115 -28.93 23.70 -0.47
N LEU A 116 -28.05 23.82 0.54
CA LEU A 116 -28.42 23.73 1.96
C LEU A 116 -29.05 25.03 2.51
N GLN A 117 -28.75 26.19 1.92
CA GLN A 117 -29.31 27.48 2.32
C GLN A 117 -29.76 28.32 1.10
N PRO A 118 -30.86 27.94 0.40
CA PRO A 118 -31.28 28.63 -0.83
C PRO A 118 -31.59 30.12 -0.66
N ASN A 119 -32.00 30.52 0.55
CA ASN A 119 -32.35 31.90 0.89
C ASN A 119 -31.14 32.73 1.39
N ASN A 120 -29.94 32.15 1.51
CA ASN A 120 -28.75 32.87 1.95
C ASN A 120 -28.11 33.63 0.77
N GLY A 121 -28.63 34.83 0.52
CA GLY A 121 -28.20 35.69 -0.60
C GLY A 121 -26.69 35.95 -0.66
N ARG A 122 -26.00 36.01 0.49
CA ARG A 122 -24.54 36.20 0.56
C ARG A 122 -23.77 35.00 -0.02
N VAL A 123 -24.18 33.78 0.32
CA VAL A 123 -23.53 32.55 -0.19
C VAL A 123 -23.84 32.34 -1.68
N LYS A 124 -25.03 32.76 -2.12
CA LYS A 124 -25.37 32.83 -3.55
C LYS A 124 -24.51 33.87 -4.28
N GLN A 125 -24.35 35.07 -3.73
CA GLN A 125 -23.47 36.10 -4.27
C GLN A 125 -22.02 35.61 -4.37
N TRP A 126 -21.51 34.92 -3.35
CA TRP A 126 -20.18 34.29 -3.40
C TRP A 126 -20.07 33.23 -4.51
N LEU A 127 -21.10 32.41 -4.70
CA LEU A 127 -21.16 31.41 -5.78
C LEU A 127 -21.17 32.07 -7.17
N ASP A 128 -21.92 33.16 -7.35
CA ASP A 128 -22.00 33.91 -8.60
C ASP A 128 -20.68 34.68 -8.88
N GLN A 129 -20.07 35.27 -7.84
CA GLN A 129 -18.76 35.92 -7.89
C GLN A 129 -17.63 34.94 -8.25
N ALA A 130 -17.62 33.73 -7.66
CA ALA A 130 -16.66 32.67 -8.00
C ALA A 130 -16.79 32.22 -9.47
N GLN A 131 -18.02 32.15 -10.00
CA GLN A 131 -18.25 31.86 -11.41
C GLN A 131 -17.73 32.99 -12.32
N GLN A 132 -18.00 34.24 -11.97
CA GLN A 132 -17.53 35.41 -12.73
C GLN A 132 -16.00 35.47 -12.80
N ALA A 133 -15.30 35.26 -11.68
CA ALA A 133 -13.84 35.17 -11.63
C ALA A 133 -13.30 34.09 -12.58
N LEU A 134 -13.92 32.91 -12.58
CA LEU A 134 -13.52 31.79 -13.43
C LEU A 134 -13.85 31.97 -14.91
N SER A 135 -14.82 32.83 -15.26
CA SER A 135 -15.08 33.24 -16.64
C SER A 135 -14.16 34.37 -17.14
N GLY A 136 -13.17 34.80 -16.35
CA GLY A 136 -12.27 35.91 -16.70
C GLY A 136 -12.85 37.30 -16.40
N GLY A 137 -13.86 37.38 -15.55
CA GLY A 137 -14.30 38.64 -14.95
C GLY A 137 -13.28 39.19 -13.94
N PRO A 138 -13.47 40.43 -13.47
CA PRO A 138 -12.57 41.02 -12.47
C PRO A 138 -12.56 40.22 -11.16
N ALA A 139 -11.43 40.24 -10.46
CA ALA A 139 -11.29 39.63 -9.14
C ALA A 139 -12.40 40.14 -8.19
N PRO A 140 -13.21 39.26 -7.55
CA PRO A 140 -14.37 39.74 -6.81
C PRO A 140 -13.98 40.45 -5.52
N ILE A 141 -14.61 41.60 -5.25
CA ILE A 141 -14.42 42.34 -4.01
C ILE A 141 -15.33 41.74 -2.94
N PHE A 142 -14.75 40.88 -2.09
CA PHE A 142 -15.44 40.25 -0.97
C PHE A 142 -15.43 41.15 0.29
N ALA A 143 -16.09 42.31 0.21
CA ALA A 143 -16.03 43.35 1.26
C ALA A 143 -16.45 42.88 2.67
N ASP A 144 -17.33 41.88 2.76
CA ASP A 144 -17.86 41.34 4.03
C ASP A 144 -17.06 40.14 4.57
N LEU A 145 -16.01 39.69 3.87
CA LEU A 145 -15.14 38.64 4.37
C LEU A 145 -14.09 39.24 5.30
N GLY A 146 -14.12 38.83 6.56
CA GLY A 146 -13.20 39.30 7.59
C GLY A 146 -11.76 39.00 7.19
N VAL A 147 -11.03 40.06 6.81
CA VAL A 147 -9.70 39.97 6.20
C VAL A 147 -8.76 39.18 7.12
N LEU A 148 -8.23 38.07 6.62
CA LEU A 148 -7.08 37.38 7.22
C LEU A 148 -5.95 38.40 7.42
N ALA A 149 -5.72 38.81 8.66
CA ALA A 149 -4.76 39.84 8.99
C ALA A 149 -3.35 39.41 8.56
N THR A 150 -2.75 40.16 7.62
CA THR A 150 -1.30 40.16 7.47
C THR A 150 -0.70 40.54 8.82
N PRO A 151 0.27 39.78 9.38
CA PRO A 151 0.91 40.14 10.64
C PRO A 151 1.43 41.57 10.57
N ALA A 152 0.87 42.46 11.39
CA ALA A 152 1.39 43.81 11.51
C ALA A 152 2.80 43.72 12.10
N ALA A 153 3.75 44.46 11.52
CA ALA A 153 5.04 44.66 12.17
C ALA A 153 4.77 45.30 13.54
N ALA A 154 5.32 44.71 14.60
CA ALA A 154 5.24 45.29 15.94
C ALA A 154 5.96 46.66 15.94
N PRO A 155 5.49 47.65 16.72
CA PRO A 155 6.23 48.89 16.91
C PRO A 155 7.61 48.61 17.52
N GLU A 156 8.61 49.37 17.09
CA GLU A 156 9.92 49.40 17.72
C GLU A 156 9.83 50.19 19.04
N GLU A 157 10.11 49.54 20.18
CA GLU A 157 10.42 50.19 21.45
C GLU A 157 11.77 49.65 21.96
N ASP A 158 12.63 50.54 22.48
CA ASP A 158 14.04 50.26 22.75
C ASP A 158 14.28 49.19 23.84
N ALA A 159 15.06 48.16 23.50
CA ALA A 159 15.73 47.27 24.45
C ALA A 159 17.11 46.84 23.90
N PRO A 160 18.16 46.70 24.73
CA PRO A 160 19.56 46.63 24.28
C PRO A 160 20.00 45.28 23.71
N GLU A 161 21.12 45.31 22.97
CA GLU A 161 21.72 44.16 22.28
C GLU A 161 22.05 42.97 23.22
N PRO A 162 21.70 41.72 22.83
CA PRO A 162 22.23 40.52 23.46
C PRO A 162 23.61 40.16 22.86
N PRO A 163 24.62 39.84 23.68
CA PRO A 163 25.95 39.45 23.20
C PRO A 163 26.02 37.95 22.85
N GLY A 164 26.87 37.62 21.88
CA GLY A 164 27.50 36.30 21.77
C GLY A 164 26.65 35.18 21.16
N SER A 165 27.11 34.67 20.02
CA SER A 165 26.57 33.48 19.37
C SER A 165 26.76 32.19 20.19
N GLU A 166 25.69 31.41 20.37
CA GLU A 166 25.77 29.95 20.39
C GLU A 166 24.44 29.35 19.91
N ALA A 167 24.49 28.25 19.14
CA ALA A 167 23.33 27.74 18.40
C ALA A 167 22.61 26.63 19.20
N ALA A 168 21.33 26.87 19.54
CA ALA A 168 20.48 25.85 20.14
C ALA A 168 20.02 24.83 19.07
N PRO A 169 19.98 23.51 19.37
CA PRO A 169 19.56 22.49 18.41
C PRO A 169 18.07 22.54 18.10
N SER A 170 17.69 22.02 16.93
CA SER A 170 16.30 22.03 16.47
C SER A 170 15.40 21.05 17.24
N ALA A 171 14.09 21.29 17.21
CA ALA A 171 13.07 20.47 17.89
C ALA A 171 12.98 19.00 17.43
N PHE A 172 13.80 18.58 16.47
CA PHE A 172 13.93 17.17 16.06
C PHE A 172 14.70 16.36 17.13
N GLU A 173 15.76 16.90 17.71
CA GLU A 173 16.58 16.22 18.72
C GLU A 173 15.85 16.07 20.06
N ALA A 174 15.03 17.05 20.43
CA ALA A 174 14.19 17.02 21.63
C ALA A 174 13.22 15.82 21.68
N ARG A 175 12.88 15.21 20.54
CA ARG A 175 12.04 14.00 20.48
C ARG A 175 12.80 12.69 20.69
N ALA A 176 14.13 12.67 20.52
CA ALA A 176 14.94 11.48 20.82
C ALA A 176 15.15 11.30 22.33
N ALA A 177 15.27 12.39 23.08
CA ALA A 177 15.48 12.36 24.53
C ALA A 177 14.24 11.94 25.36
N ALA A 178 13.03 12.10 24.82
CA ALA A 178 11.78 11.82 25.53
C ALA A 178 11.48 10.31 25.77
N ALA A 179 12.33 9.41 25.28
CA ALA A 179 12.16 7.96 25.37
C ALA A 179 12.88 7.30 26.58
N ALA A 180 13.61 8.06 27.41
CA ALA A 180 14.39 7.49 28.50
C ALA A 180 14.44 8.39 29.76
N GLY A 181 13.94 7.86 30.89
CA GLY A 181 14.25 8.34 32.24
C GLY A 181 13.29 9.36 32.85
N LEU A 182 12.68 8.99 33.98
CA LEU A 182 11.97 9.90 34.89
C LEU A 182 12.73 10.03 36.22
N GLU A 183 13.03 11.27 36.61
CA GLU A 183 13.29 11.73 38.00
C GLU A 183 14.52 11.12 38.76
N PRO A 184 14.98 11.71 39.89
CA PRO A 184 14.61 12.99 40.51
C PRO A 184 15.78 13.99 40.68
N ARG A 185 15.49 15.10 41.39
CA ARG A 185 16.28 16.35 41.45
C ARG A 185 17.49 16.36 42.42
N ARG A 186 18.50 17.14 41.99
CA ARG A 186 19.53 17.87 42.75
C ARG A 186 19.30 18.10 44.27
N ALA A 187 20.35 17.90 45.08
CA ALA A 187 21.03 18.91 45.93
C ALA A 187 21.97 18.24 46.99
N ALA A 188 23.09 18.80 47.45
CA ALA A 188 23.98 19.88 46.95
C ALA A 188 25.28 19.95 47.82
N ARG A 189 26.28 20.71 47.32
CA ARG A 189 27.44 21.35 48.02
C ARG A 189 28.73 20.57 48.34
N THR A 190 29.82 21.22 47.89
CA THR A 190 31.15 21.46 48.52
C THR A 190 32.14 20.32 48.82
N GLU A 191 33.21 20.36 48.01
CA GLU A 191 34.63 20.37 48.41
C GLU A 191 35.41 19.05 48.62
N THR A 192 36.71 19.19 48.35
CA THR A 192 37.82 18.21 48.21
C THR A 192 38.48 17.87 49.56
N PRO A 193 39.47 16.93 49.68
CA PRO A 193 40.19 16.17 48.64
C PRO A 193 40.41 14.65 48.90
N ALA A 194 40.98 13.98 47.89
CA ALA A 194 41.97 12.88 47.93
C ALA A 194 41.90 11.71 48.94
N GLY A 195 41.86 10.49 48.38
CA GLY A 195 42.78 9.40 48.71
C GLY A 195 42.31 8.27 49.65
N GLY A 196 42.84 7.06 49.43
CA GLY A 196 42.96 6.02 50.45
C GLY A 196 41.89 4.90 50.46
N THR A 197 42.32 3.71 50.04
CA THR A 197 42.28 2.44 50.82
C THR A 197 41.05 2.04 51.66
N ASP A 198 40.67 0.77 51.46
CA ASP A 198 40.33 -0.22 52.49
C ASP A 198 39.02 -0.12 53.33
N ALA A 199 38.06 -0.95 52.89
CA ALA A 199 37.64 -2.17 53.60
C ALA A 199 36.79 -2.13 54.90
N GLN A 200 35.93 -3.16 54.97
CA GLN A 200 35.38 -3.81 56.18
C GLN A 200 34.42 -3.07 57.14
N ALA A 201 33.12 -3.22 56.81
CA ALA A 201 32.20 -4.12 57.54
C ALA A 201 31.54 -3.72 58.89
N ALA A 202 30.47 -4.49 59.17
CA ALA A 202 29.87 -4.81 60.47
C ALA A 202 29.17 -3.70 61.29
N SER A 203 27.83 -3.65 61.17
CA SER A 203 26.91 -4.08 62.26
C SER A 203 26.52 -2.97 63.28
N ARG A 204 25.52 -3.07 64.18
CA ARG A 204 24.65 -4.16 64.70
C ARG A 204 23.19 -3.66 64.90
N VAL A 205 22.16 -4.42 64.48
CA VAL A 205 21.22 -5.26 65.29
C VAL A 205 20.10 -4.52 66.06
N ALA A 206 18.84 -4.79 65.67
CA ALA A 206 17.70 -5.27 66.50
C ALA A 206 16.34 -5.03 65.80
N SER A 207 15.28 -5.84 65.89
CA SER A 207 15.02 -7.26 66.28
C SER A 207 13.54 -7.61 65.93
N ILE A 208 13.12 -8.90 66.03
CA ILE A 208 11.71 -9.39 66.07
C ILE A 208 10.93 -9.31 64.71
N GLU A 209 10.22 -10.31 64.16
CA GLU A 209 9.98 -11.77 64.38
C GLU A 209 9.59 -12.40 62.99
N ALA A 210 10.06 -13.58 62.57
CA ALA A 210 9.50 -14.95 62.77
C ALA A 210 8.20 -15.27 61.98
N GLN A 211 7.97 -16.45 61.36
CA GLN A 211 8.75 -17.72 61.32
C GLN A 211 8.34 -18.70 60.17
N GLY A 212 9.26 -19.56 59.71
CA GLY A 212 9.04 -20.82 58.94
C GLY A 212 8.86 -20.71 57.40
N GLY A 213 9.56 -21.44 56.52
CA GLY A 213 10.67 -22.42 56.64
C GLY A 213 10.23 -23.90 56.76
N PRO A 214 11.04 -24.92 56.40
CA PRO A 214 12.40 -24.96 55.78
C PRO A 214 12.37 -25.70 54.38
N SER A 215 13.42 -26.18 53.67
CA SER A 215 14.80 -26.60 54.01
C SER A 215 15.79 -26.53 52.83
N ALA A 216 17.09 -26.39 53.15
CA ALA A 216 18.28 -26.70 52.32
C ALA A 216 19.13 -27.76 53.09
N PRO A 217 20.49 -27.92 52.99
CA PRO A 217 21.56 -27.42 52.11
C PRO A 217 22.18 -28.61 51.28
N ALA A 218 23.45 -28.80 50.88
CA ALA A 218 24.79 -28.15 50.96
C ALA A 218 25.67 -28.69 49.80
N GLY A 219 26.88 -28.20 49.48
CA GLY A 219 27.62 -26.99 49.91
C GLY A 219 29.11 -26.97 49.47
N THR A 220 29.69 -25.77 49.34
CA THR A 220 31.01 -25.28 49.86
C THR A 220 32.31 -26.13 49.78
N PRO A 221 33.53 -25.51 49.78
CA PRO A 221 34.04 -24.32 49.05
C PRO A 221 35.55 -24.51 48.63
N VAL A 222 36.44 -23.50 48.87
CA VAL A 222 37.93 -23.43 48.64
C VAL A 222 38.28 -23.06 47.17
N ALA A 223 38.89 -21.91 46.81
CA ALA A 223 40.18 -21.24 47.18
C ALA A 223 41.42 -21.89 46.51
N GLU A 224 42.56 -21.22 46.23
CA GLU A 224 43.07 -19.89 46.64
C GLU A 224 44.05 -19.30 45.58
N ASP A 225 44.86 -18.29 45.95
CA ASP A 225 45.78 -17.48 45.12
C ASP A 225 46.88 -18.23 44.33
N ALA A 226 47.33 -17.62 43.22
CA ALA A 226 48.76 -17.28 42.98
C ALA A 226 48.97 -16.41 41.71
N ARG A 227 49.96 -15.49 41.76
CA ARG A 227 50.66 -14.96 40.57
C ARG A 227 52.14 -15.35 40.65
N GLY A 228 52.68 -15.94 39.58
CA GLY A 228 54.09 -16.32 39.44
C GLY A 228 54.54 -16.25 37.96
N PRO A 229 55.86 -16.14 37.68
CA PRO A 229 56.38 -15.86 36.34
C PRO A 229 56.59 -17.11 35.47
N GLY A 230 56.83 -16.90 34.16
CA GLY A 230 57.46 -17.91 33.28
C GLY A 230 58.95 -18.13 33.59
N PRO A 231 59.74 -18.88 32.78
CA PRO A 231 59.75 -18.76 31.29
C PRO A 231 60.02 -20.07 30.48
N VAL A 232 59.96 -19.96 29.12
CA VAL A 232 60.52 -20.84 28.03
C VAL A 232 60.30 -22.38 28.07
N GLU A 233 60.34 -23.18 26.99
CA GLU A 233 60.63 -23.03 25.53
C GLU A 233 59.84 -24.13 24.76
N ALA A 234 59.70 -24.23 23.43
CA ALA A 234 60.25 -23.46 22.30
C ALA A 234 59.07 -23.01 21.35
N GLY A 235 58.99 -23.10 20.01
CA GLY A 235 59.82 -23.67 18.92
C GLY A 235 59.29 -25.03 18.39
N GLU A 236 59.24 -25.32 17.07
CA GLU A 236 59.43 -24.45 15.89
C GLU A 236 58.79 -25.07 14.60
N GLN A 237 59.04 -24.44 13.45
CA GLN A 237 58.42 -24.57 12.11
C GLN A 237 58.54 -25.92 11.33
N GLU A 238 57.95 -25.89 10.12
CA GLU A 238 58.37 -26.53 8.85
C GLU A 238 57.62 -27.75 8.28
N ARG A 239 57.98 -28.10 7.02
CA ARG A 239 57.25 -28.99 6.09
C ARG A 239 58.04 -30.27 5.84
N GLY A 240 57.38 -31.42 5.61
CA GLY A 240 58.07 -32.65 5.18
C GLY A 240 57.14 -33.78 4.71
N ALA A 241 57.49 -34.41 3.59
CA ALA A 241 56.74 -35.38 2.78
C ALA A 241 56.31 -36.72 3.44
N ASP A 242 55.39 -37.40 2.73
CA ASP A 242 55.13 -38.86 2.64
C ASP A 242 56.40 -39.75 2.74
N PRO A 243 56.36 -41.06 3.17
CA PRO A 243 55.56 -42.09 2.44
C PRO A 243 55.14 -43.45 3.11
N VAL A 244 54.23 -44.16 2.40
CA VAL A 244 54.15 -45.64 2.14
C VAL A 244 53.90 -46.67 3.28
N GLU A 245 52.65 -47.18 3.30
CA GLU A 245 52.19 -48.59 3.09
C GLU A 245 52.72 -49.85 3.86
N ALA A 246 51.89 -50.93 3.82
CA ALA A 246 52.10 -52.36 4.16
C ALA A 246 51.97 -52.77 5.67
N ALA A 247 51.02 -53.64 6.11
CA ALA A 247 50.85 -55.11 5.94
C ALA A 247 51.42 -55.94 7.15
N ARG A 248 50.95 -57.13 7.59
CA ARG A 248 49.80 -58.04 7.30
C ARG A 248 49.71 -59.16 8.40
N GLY A 249 48.50 -59.67 8.73
CA GLY A 249 48.26 -60.91 9.55
C GLY A 249 48.37 -60.74 11.08
N GLY A 250 47.76 -61.54 11.98
CA GLY A 250 47.00 -62.82 11.89
C GLY A 250 47.72 -63.97 12.66
N PRO A 251 47.07 -65.06 13.17
CA PRO A 251 45.65 -65.49 13.08
C PRO A 251 45.05 -66.07 14.43
N ALA A 252 44.06 -66.98 14.33
CA ALA A 252 43.58 -68.00 15.30
C ALA A 252 42.25 -67.78 16.06
N ASP A 253 41.59 -68.89 16.41
CA ASP A 253 40.17 -69.08 16.81
C ASP A 253 40.09 -69.98 18.08
N PRO A 254 39.04 -69.90 18.94
CA PRO A 254 37.98 -70.92 18.90
C PRO A 254 36.55 -70.49 19.34
N GLY A 255 35.51 -70.96 18.63
CA GLY A 255 34.55 -71.89 19.26
C GLY A 255 33.04 -71.55 19.37
N GLN A 256 32.25 -72.30 18.57
CA GLN A 256 30.93 -72.92 18.85
C GLN A 256 29.57 -72.16 18.73
N GLU A 257 28.68 -72.89 18.03
CA GLU A 257 27.24 -72.76 17.73
C GLU A 257 26.30 -72.96 18.95
N PRO A 258 24.93 -72.96 18.85
CA PRO A 258 24.02 -72.88 17.66
C PRO A 258 22.91 -71.80 17.76
N GLY A 259 22.04 -71.59 16.75
CA GLY A 259 22.00 -72.10 15.37
C GLY A 259 20.61 -71.97 14.69
N SER A 260 20.59 -71.80 13.35
CA SER A 260 19.43 -71.71 12.43
C SER A 260 18.53 -70.43 12.50
N GLY A 261 18.00 -69.92 11.37
CA GLY A 261 18.36 -70.20 9.97
C GLY A 261 17.36 -69.72 8.89
N ARG A 262 17.88 -69.57 7.65
CA ARG A 262 17.18 -69.31 6.34
C ARG A 262 16.59 -67.90 6.13
N GLY A 263 16.64 -67.28 4.94
CA GLY A 263 17.50 -67.50 3.75
C GLY A 263 16.80 -67.41 2.37
N ARG A 264 17.53 -66.84 1.37
CA ARG A 264 17.24 -66.81 -0.09
C ARG A 264 16.06 -65.92 -0.58
N ALA A 265 15.97 -65.53 -1.86
CA ALA A 265 16.95 -65.27 -2.94
C ALA A 265 16.22 -64.59 -4.15
N ALA A 266 16.97 -64.22 -5.19
CA ALA A 266 16.48 -63.61 -6.45
C ALA A 266 15.89 -64.64 -7.46
N SER A 267 15.71 -64.22 -8.72
CA SER A 267 15.23 -64.96 -9.92
C SER A 267 13.69 -65.09 -10.06
N ASP A 268 13.07 -65.11 -11.25
CA ASP A 268 13.65 -65.02 -12.62
C ASP A 268 12.68 -64.54 -13.72
N ALA A 269 13.26 -64.23 -14.88
CA ALA A 269 12.81 -64.36 -16.29
C ALA A 269 11.35 -64.15 -16.77
N GLY A 270 11.23 -63.43 -17.90
CA GLY A 270 10.21 -63.64 -18.95
C GLY A 270 9.05 -62.63 -19.00
N SER A 271 8.48 -62.26 -20.16
CA SER A 271 8.86 -62.55 -21.57
C SER A 271 8.27 -61.50 -22.53
N ASP A 272 8.96 -61.20 -23.62
CA ASP A 272 8.36 -60.65 -24.85
C ASP A 272 7.59 -61.78 -25.59
N PRO A 273 6.50 -61.53 -26.35
CA PRO A 273 6.68 -61.18 -27.76
C PRO A 273 5.62 -60.21 -28.36
N GLY A 274 6.06 -59.00 -28.69
CA GLY A 274 6.07 -58.40 -30.04
C GLY A 274 4.83 -58.34 -30.95
N GLN A 275 4.79 -57.27 -31.76
CA GLN A 275 4.59 -57.40 -33.22
C GLN A 275 5.08 -56.15 -34.00
N ALA A 276 5.93 -56.38 -35.00
CA ALA A 276 6.22 -55.48 -36.12
C ALA A 276 5.73 -56.18 -37.43
N PRO A 277 5.55 -55.49 -38.58
CA PRO A 277 6.65 -54.96 -39.42
C PRO A 277 6.56 -53.42 -39.64
N ALA A 278 7.64 -52.66 -39.91
CA ALA A 278 8.49 -52.57 -41.13
C ALA A 278 7.75 -51.93 -42.35
N SER A 279 8.34 -51.09 -43.21
CA SER A 279 9.72 -50.60 -43.43
C SER A 279 9.70 -49.30 -44.28
N GLY A 280 10.74 -48.45 -44.40
CA GLY A 280 12.10 -48.42 -43.81
C GLY A 280 13.07 -47.56 -44.64
N ASN A 281 14.36 -47.47 -44.22
CA ASN A 281 15.56 -47.02 -44.97
C ASN A 281 15.69 -45.51 -45.33
N LEU A 282 16.85 -44.83 -45.37
CA LEU A 282 18.29 -45.00 -44.99
C LEU A 282 18.93 -43.57 -45.04
N ALA A 283 20.10 -43.18 -44.50
CA ALA A 283 20.93 -43.59 -43.36
C ALA A 283 22.15 -42.63 -43.20
N ASP A 284 22.73 -42.53 -41.99
CA ASP A 284 23.96 -41.76 -41.68
C ASP A 284 25.23 -42.65 -41.67
N PRO A 285 26.47 -42.09 -41.57
CA PRO A 285 27.10 -42.03 -40.22
C PRO A 285 28.11 -40.87 -39.93
N VAL A 286 28.09 -40.35 -38.68
CA VAL A 286 29.16 -40.31 -37.62
C VAL A 286 30.61 -39.91 -38.05
N ALA A 287 31.41 -39.05 -37.36
CA ALA A 287 31.69 -38.81 -35.92
C ALA A 287 32.21 -37.35 -35.66
N ALA A 288 32.61 -36.84 -34.46
CA ALA A 288 32.79 -37.36 -33.09
C ALA A 288 32.71 -36.21 -32.02
N SER A 289 32.84 -36.53 -30.72
CA SER A 289 32.96 -35.63 -29.53
C SER A 289 34.29 -35.96 -28.77
N PRO A 290 34.62 -35.51 -27.51
CA PRO A 290 33.92 -34.69 -26.48
C PRO A 290 34.80 -33.66 -25.69
N SER A 291 34.26 -33.07 -24.58
CA SER A 291 34.87 -32.66 -23.26
C SER A 291 36.33 -32.17 -23.14
N ASP A 292 36.77 -31.25 -22.26
CA ASP A 292 36.22 -30.38 -21.16
C ASP A 292 37.34 -29.33 -20.80
N PRO A 293 37.52 -28.76 -19.59
CA PRO A 293 36.76 -27.66 -18.95
C PRO A 293 37.63 -26.42 -18.52
N ASP A 294 36.98 -25.47 -17.82
CA ASP A 294 37.52 -24.58 -16.74
C ASP A 294 38.53 -23.42 -16.98
N GLN A 295 38.29 -22.31 -16.24
CA GLN A 295 39.26 -21.41 -15.55
C GLN A 295 40.21 -20.50 -16.38
N ASP A 296 40.68 -19.31 -15.93
CA ASP A 296 40.32 -18.47 -14.75
C ASP A 296 40.68 -16.96 -14.93
N SER A 297 40.50 -16.17 -13.86
CA SER A 297 41.01 -14.81 -13.53
C SER A 297 42.19 -14.26 -14.36
N GLU A 298 42.14 -13.05 -14.92
CA GLU A 298 42.30 -11.72 -14.27
C GLU A 298 43.67 -11.40 -13.61
N ALA A 299 44.36 -10.40 -14.19
CA ALA A 299 45.40 -9.53 -13.61
C ALA A 299 46.76 -10.17 -13.19
N PRO A 300 47.82 -9.38 -12.90
CA PRO A 300 48.07 -7.94 -13.17
C PRO A 300 49.10 -7.76 -14.33
N SER A 301 49.58 -6.58 -14.78
CA SER A 301 49.96 -5.34 -14.10
C SER A 301 50.15 -4.16 -15.07
N ALA A 302 50.10 -2.92 -14.57
CA ALA A 302 50.77 -1.75 -15.17
C ALA A 302 52.27 -1.72 -14.70
N PRO A 303 53.22 -0.87 -15.19
CA PRO A 303 53.03 0.53 -15.62
C PRO A 303 53.98 1.03 -16.76
N VAL A 304 54.28 2.34 -16.76
CA VAL A 304 55.33 3.11 -17.49
C VAL A 304 54.95 3.74 -18.86
N GLN A 305 54.42 4.96 -18.74
CA GLN A 305 54.75 6.20 -19.45
C GLN A 305 55.61 6.24 -20.75
N ALA A 306 55.15 7.15 -21.64
CA ALA A 306 55.91 8.13 -22.44
C ALA A 306 56.31 7.82 -23.91
N ALA A 307 56.62 8.92 -24.63
CA ALA A 307 57.15 9.07 -25.99
C ALA A 307 56.21 8.81 -27.19
N ASP A 308 55.48 9.87 -27.57
CA ASP A 308 55.32 10.26 -28.99
C ASP A 308 56.74 10.56 -29.56
N PRO A 309 57.08 10.18 -30.81
CA PRO A 309 56.83 11.13 -31.91
C PRO A 309 56.53 10.50 -33.30
N GLY A 310 55.69 11.19 -34.08
CA GLY A 310 56.26 11.92 -35.24
C GLY A 310 56.44 11.21 -36.59
N SER A 311 55.33 10.82 -37.22
CA SER A 311 55.02 11.11 -38.65
C SER A 311 55.67 10.34 -39.82
N SER A 312 54.95 10.41 -40.96
CA SER A 312 55.41 10.14 -42.35
C SER A 312 55.52 8.64 -42.78
N SER A 313 55.25 8.23 -44.03
CA SER A 313 54.74 8.97 -45.21
C SER A 313 54.07 8.09 -46.30
N ARG A 314 53.19 8.70 -47.11
CA ARG A 314 52.90 8.46 -48.56
C ARG A 314 52.37 7.10 -49.06
N GLY A 315 51.20 7.10 -49.73
CA GLY A 315 50.52 5.90 -50.25
C GLY A 315 49.93 5.85 -51.69
N ARG A 316 49.88 6.95 -52.47
CA ARG A 316 49.42 7.01 -53.91
C ARG A 316 47.91 6.68 -54.18
N LYS A 317 47.34 6.85 -55.40
CA LYS A 317 47.30 8.01 -56.35
C LYS A 317 46.38 7.71 -57.58
N SER A 318 45.26 8.43 -57.78
CA SER A 318 44.59 8.77 -59.09
C SER A 318 43.14 9.24 -58.88
N GLY A 319 42.53 10.08 -59.72
CA GLY A 319 43.13 10.96 -60.74
C GLY A 319 42.13 11.56 -61.76
N MET A 320 42.34 12.84 -62.12
CA MET A 320 41.76 13.62 -63.24
C MET A 320 40.34 14.17 -63.10
N LEU A 321 39.92 15.30 -63.71
CA LEU A 321 40.53 16.55 -64.24
C LEU A 321 39.33 17.51 -64.50
N ALA A 322 39.39 18.85 -64.57
CA ALA A 322 40.46 19.86 -64.43
C ALA A 322 39.85 21.08 -63.64
N ASP A 323 40.24 22.36 -63.69
CA ASP A 323 41.28 23.13 -64.41
C ASP A 323 41.65 24.43 -63.62
N LEU A 324 42.39 25.37 -64.24
CA LEU A 324 43.01 26.57 -63.62
C LEU A 324 42.90 27.83 -64.53
N PRO A 325 43.36 29.05 -64.13
CA PRO A 325 44.07 29.50 -62.91
C PRO A 325 43.25 30.57 -62.11
N ASP A 326 43.73 31.46 -61.22
CA ASP A 326 45.08 31.91 -60.79
C ASP A 326 45.05 32.49 -59.33
N ALA A 327 46.10 33.23 -58.91
CA ALA A 327 46.34 33.80 -57.57
C ALA A 327 46.77 35.31 -57.64
N PRO A 328 47.14 36.04 -56.55
CA PRO A 328 47.28 35.66 -55.13
C PRO A 328 46.54 36.66 -54.15
N PRO A 329 47.00 37.10 -52.95
CA PRO A 329 46.16 37.00 -51.73
C PRO A 329 45.91 38.29 -50.91
N ALA A 330 45.06 38.19 -49.88
CA ALA A 330 44.97 39.13 -48.74
C ALA A 330 44.38 38.44 -47.49
N ASP A 331 44.69 38.93 -46.29
CA ASP A 331 44.30 38.35 -45.00
C ASP A 331 42.89 38.76 -44.51
N GLU A 332 42.19 37.85 -43.82
CA GLU A 332 41.36 38.17 -42.64
C GLU A 332 41.04 36.89 -41.81
N PRO A 333 40.97 36.93 -40.47
CA PRO A 333 40.71 35.76 -39.64
C PRO A 333 39.21 35.44 -39.51
N SER A 334 38.74 34.43 -40.24
CA SER A 334 37.35 33.99 -40.20
C SER A 334 36.95 33.36 -38.85
N ALA A 335 35.74 33.66 -38.38
CA ALA A 335 35.20 33.13 -37.14
C ALA A 335 34.95 31.62 -37.21
N SER A 336 35.22 30.90 -36.12
CA SER A 336 35.01 29.46 -36.01
C SER A 336 33.53 29.10 -35.97
N GLN A 337 32.99 28.57 -37.07
CA GLN A 337 31.69 27.93 -37.11
C GLN A 337 31.74 26.52 -36.50
N GLY A 338 30.70 26.15 -35.75
CA GLY A 338 30.53 24.80 -35.19
C GLY A 338 29.27 24.69 -34.33
N GLY A 339 28.15 24.27 -34.93
CA GLY A 339 26.94 23.77 -34.24
C GLY A 339 26.48 24.53 -32.99
N GLY A 340 26.02 25.78 -33.13
CA GLY A 340 25.44 26.52 -32.01
C GLY A 340 24.09 25.94 -31.55
N LEU A 341 23.68 26.23 -30.30
CA LEU A 341 22.45 25.71 -29.65
C LEU A 341 21.13 25.94 -30.41
N LEU A 342 21.12 26.83 -31.42
CA LEU A 342 19.96 27.21 -32.23
C LEU A 342 20.15 26.90 -33.73
N GLY A 343 21.21 26.15 -34.10
CA GLY A 343 21.77 26.10 -35.46
C GLY A 343 20.84 25.62 -36.58
N ASP A 344 19.78 24.88 -36.24
CA ASP A 344 18.84 24.29 -37.20
C ASP A 344 17.43 24.92 -37.15
N LEU A 345 17.25 26.06 -36.46
CA LEU A 345 15.95 26.75 -36.41
C LEU A 345 15.65 27.51 -37.73
N PRO A 346 14.51 27.26 -38.40
CA PRO A 346 14.11 28.05 -39.56
C PRO A 346 13.76 29.50 -39.16
N PRO A 347 14.04 30.50 -40.02
CA PRO A 347 13.83 31.90 -39.70
C PRO A 347 12.33 32.24 -39.50
N PRO A 348 12.01 33.22 -38.64
CA PRO A 348 10.62 33.59 -38.36
C PRO A 348 9.98 34.30 -39.56
N GLU A 349 8.89 33.72 -40.09
CA GLU A 349 8.10 34.39 -41.13
C GLU A 349 7.36 35.62 -40.59
N ALA A 350 7.45 36.73 -41.33
CA ALA A 350 6.80 37.98 -40.95
C ALA A 350 5.27 37.89 -41.12
N VAL A 351 4.54 37.89 -39.99
CA VAL A 351 3.08 37.73 -39.95
C VAL A 351 2.36 38.82 -40.77
N ARG A 352 1.80 38.43 -41.91
CA ARG A 352 0.77 39.19 -42.62
C ARG A 352 -0.55 38.42 -42.59
N ALA A 353 -1.59 39.05 -42.05
CA ALA A 353 -2.91 38.46 -41.96
C ALA A 353 -3.49 38.12 -43.36
N ARG A 354 -4.14 36.96 -43.47
CA ARG A 354 -4.99 36.59 -44.61
C ARG A 354 -6.29 35.96 -44.09
N ALA A 355 -7.39 36.27 -44.76
CA ALA A 355 -8.73 35.83 -44.37
C ALA A 355 -8.97 34.36 -44.72
N ALA A 356 -9.94 33.76 -44.02
CA ALA A 356 -10.31 32.36 -44.22
C ALA A 356 -11.07 32.12 -45.55
N ALA A 357 -10.90 30.93 -46.10
CA ALA A 357 -11.75 30.35 -47.15
C ALA A 357 -12.22 28.96 -46.68
N PRO A 358 -13.45 28.52 -47.03
CA PRO A 358 -14.02 27.27 -46.50
C PRO A 358 -13.41 26.04 -47.19
N VAL A 359 -13.19 24.97 -46.42
CA VAL A 359 -12.76 23.66 -46.93
C VAL A 359 -13.90 22.66 -46.78
N THR A 360 -14.33 22.08 -47.89
CA THR A 360 -15.31 20.98 -47.93
C THR A 360 -14.63 19.64 -47.60
N PRO A 361 -15.29 18.71 -46.87
CA PRO A 361 -14.70 17.41 -46.55
C PRO A 361 -14.60 16.49 -47.76
N ALA A 362 -13.44 15.86 -47.95
CA ALA A 362 -13.25 14.73 -48.86
C ALA A 362 -13.41 13.40 -48.09
N PRO A 363 -13.80 12.29 -48.75
CA PRO A 363 -14.18 11.05 -48.05
C PRO A 363 -12.98 10.28 -47.49
N VAL A 364 -13.21 9.58 -46.38
CA VAL A 364 -12.22 8.71 -45.72
C VAL A 364 -12.08 7.40 -46.49
N ALA A 365 -10.88 7.11 -47.00
CA ALA A 365 -10.53 5.79 -47.53
C ALA A 365 -10.15 4.84 -46.39
N SER A 366 -10.79 3.67 -46.32
CA SER A 366 -10.58 2.68 -45.26
C SER A 366 -9.33 1.82 -45.52
N ALA A 367 -8.24 2.08 -44.79
CA ALA A 367 -7.05 1.24 -44.79
C ALA A 367 -7.15 0.15 -43.69
N SER A 368 -7.83 -0.96 -43.99
CA SER A 368 -7.97 -2.10 -43.08
C SER A 368 -6.68 -2.94 -43.00
N GLY A 369 -5.71 -2.45 -42.22
CA GLY A 369 -4.41 -3.09 -41.97
C GLY A 369 -4.19 -3.52 -40.52
N GLY A 370 -5.26 -3.80 -39.77
CA GLY A 370 -5.19 -4.17 -38.36
C GLY A 370 -4.54 -5.53 -38.14
N LYS A 371 -3.64 -5.62 -37.15
CA LYS A 371 -3.19 -6.90 -36.61
C LYS A 371 -4.34 -7.49 -35.78
N ARG A 372 -4.53 -8.81 -35.85
CA ARG A 372 -5.51 -9.51 -35.01
C ARG A 372 -5.18 -9.31 -33.53
N SER A 373 -6.19 -8.98 -32.74
CA SER A 373 -6.09 -8.92 -31.29
C SER A 373 -6.22 -10.33 -30.69
N LEU A 374 -5.60 -10.54 -29.52
CA LEU A 374 -5.90 -11.72 -28.68
C LEU A 374 -7.32 -11.67 -28.07
N LEU A 375 -8.02 -10.53 -28.21
CA LEU A 375 -9.42 -10.35 -27.84
C LEU A 375 -10.39 -10.58 -29.02
N ASP A 376 -9.89 -10.79 -30.25
CA ASP A 376 -10.72 -11.15 -31.42
C ASP A 376 -11.37 -12.54 -31.26
N ASP A 377 -10.67 -13.46 -30.58
CA ASP A 377 -11.11 -14.85 -30.34
C ASP A 377 -12.15 -14.99 -29.21
N ILE A 378 -12.67 -13.88 -28.64
CA ILE A 378 -13.70 -13.95 -27.60
C ILE A 378 -15.08 -14.13 -28.27
N PRO A 379 -15.75 -15.30 -28.14
CA PRO A 379 -17.03 -15.53 -28.79
C PRO A 379 -18.10 -14.57 -28.26
N ASP A 380 -18.79 -13.90 -29.18
CA ASP A 380 -19.77 -12.87 -28.83
C ASP A 380 -20.99 -13.48 -28.12
N ALA A 381 -21.64 -12.70 -27.27
CA ALA A 381 -22.56 -13.22 -26.25
C ALA A 381 -23.81 -13.95 -26.83
N THR A 382 -24.12 -13.74 -28.11
CA THR A 382 -25.20 -14.37 -28.86
C THR A 382 -24.98 -15.86 -29.15
N GLU A 383 -23.74 -16.31 -29.39
CA GLU A 383 -23.47 -17.72 -29.74
C GLU A 383 -23.41 -18.63 -28.50
N LEU A 384 -22.87 -18.13 -27.39
CA LEU A 384 -22.86 -18.86 -26.10
C LEU A 384 -24.27 -19.07 -25.53
N ALA A 385 -25.22 -18.19 -25.84
CA ALA A 385 -26.64 -18.41 -25.53
C ALA A 385 -27.21 -19.61 -26.31
N ALA A 386 -26.84 -19.78 -27.59
CA ALA A 386 -27.27 -20.90 -28.42
C ALA A 386 -26.65 -22.24 -27.99
N ALA A 387 -25.43 -22.24 -27.46
CA ALA A 387 -24.81 -23.43 -26.88
C ALA A 387 -25.51 -23.89 -25.58
N SER A 388 -25.81 -22.95 -24.67
CA SER A 388 -26.56 -23.24 -23.43
C SER A 388 -27.98 -23.76 -23.69
N ALA A 389 -28.63 -23.26 -24.74
CA ALA A 389 -29.99 -23.64 -25.12
C ALA A 389 -30.15 -25.11 -25.57
N ARG A 390 -29.07 -25.86 -25.85
CA ARG A 390 -29.16 -27.25 -26.34
C ARG A 390 -29.23 -28.32 -25.25
N ASN A 391 -28.98 -27.99 -23.98
CA ASN A 391 -29.15 -28.91 -22.84
C ASN A 391 -30.31 -28.53 -21.89
N LYS A 392 -31.32 -27.78 -22.39
CA LYS A 392 -32.63 -27.60 -21.72
C LYS A 392 -33.79 -27.84 -22.70
N ALA A 393 -33.91 -29.07 -23.18
CA ALA A 393 -34.95 -29.50 -24.11
C ALA A 393 -35.63 -30.82 -23.66
N ALA A 394 -36.10 -30.88 -22.41
CA ALA A 394 -36.96 -31.95 -21.91
C ALA A 394 -37.96 -31.42 -20.87
N ALA A 395 -39.23 -31.85 -21.00
CA ALA A 395 -40.31 -31.73 -20.02
C ALA A 395 -40.66 -30.32 -19.47
N ASN A 396 -41.39 -29.56 -20.27
CA ASN A 396 -42.49 -28.69 -19.83
C ASN A 396 -43.63 -28.86 -20.86
N ALA A 397 -44.92 -28.88 -20.54
CA ALA A 397 -45.60 -28.97 -19.24
C ALA A 397 -47.02 -29.53 -19.49
N LYS A 398 -47.74 -29.98 -18.45
CA LYS A 398 -49.21 -30.09 -18.49
C LYS A 398 -49.88 -30.11 -17.11
N ASP A 399 -51.09 -29.54 -17.09
CA ASP A 399 -52.21 -29.83 -16.20
C ASP A 399 -52.04 -29.55 -14.68
N THR A 400 -51.85 -28.28 -14.34
CA THR A 400 -52.04 -27.73 -12.99
C THR A 400 -53.52 -27.61 -12.61
N GLU A 401 -54.25 -28.72 -12.40
CA GLU A 401 -55.64 -28.63 -11.88
C GLU A 401 -56.15 -29.92 -11.17
N ALA A 402 -55.35 -30.47 -10.23
CA ALA A 402 -55.71 -31.71 -9.50
C ALA A 402 -55.46 -31.70 -7.97
N LEU A 403 -54.97 -30.60 -7.40
CA LEU A 403 -54.51 -30.56 -6.00
C LEU A 403 -55.50 -29.93 -4.99
N ALA A 404 -56.78 -29.82 -5.37
CA ALA A 404 -57.83 -29.17 -4.57
C ALA A 404 -58.89 -30.14 -4.00
N ALA A 405 -58.70 -31.46 -4.08
CA ALA A 405 -59.75 -32.45 -3.82
C ALA A 405 -59.44 -33.53 -2.76
N LYS A 406 -58.28 -33.44 -2.06
CA LYS A 406 -57.86 -34.47 -1.08
C LYS A 406 -57.69 -33.99 0.37
N TYR A 407 -57.79 -32.69 0.64
CA TYR A 407 -57.64 -32.14 2.01
C TYR A 407 -58.97 -32.08 2.79
N GLU A 408 -60.12 -32.21 2.13
CA GLU A 408 -61.45 -32.05 2.74
C GLU A 408 -62.07 -33.36 3.27
N ARG A 409 -61.48 -34.53 2.99
CA ARG A 409 -62.15 -35.83 3.25
C ARG A 409 -61.71 -36.59 4.50
N GLU A 410 -60.61 -36.19 5.15
CA GLU A 410 -60.12 -36.86 6.37
C GLU A 410 -60.21 -35.98 7.64
N MET A 411 -60.60 -34.70 7.49
CA MET A 411 -60.81 -33.76 8.60
C MET A 411 -62.18 -33.88 9.29
N HIS A 412 -63.16 -34.56 8.67
CA HIS A 412 -64.57 -34.50 9.09
C HIS A 412 -65.11 -35.72 9.85
N GLU A 413 -64.28 -36.74 10.18
CA GLU A 413 -64.75 -37.95 10.88
C GLU A 413 -64.35 -38.04 12.37
N LYS A 414 -63.76 -37.00 12.97
CA LYS A 414 -63.24 -37.08 14.37
C LYS A 414 -63.74 -36.08 15.41
N ILE A 415 -64.46 -35.02 15.06
CA ILE A 415 -65.02 -34.08 16.07
C ILE A 415 -66.47 -33.69 15.73
N ALA A 416 -67.42 -34.59 16.01
CA ALA A 416 -68.85 -34.31 15.83
C ALA A 416 -69.78 -35.06 16.82
N LYS A 417 -69.32 -35.38 18.05
CA LYS A 417 -70.22 -35.97 19.08
C LYS A 417 -69.82 -35.77 20.55
N GLU A 418 -69.65 -34.52 20.96
CA GLU A 418 -69.87 -34.13 22.37
C GLU A 418 -71.08 -33.18 22.48
N ARG A 419 -72.15 -33.61 23.18
CA ARG A 419 -72.72 -32.93 24.37
C ARG A 419 -74.12 -33.41 24.75
N ALA A 420 -74.20 -34.12 25.89
CA ALA A 420 -75.14 -33.94 27.01
C ALA A 420 -74.72 -34.96 28.09
N LYS A 421 -74.38 -34.59 29.34
CA LYS A 421 -75.29 -34.15 30.43
C LYS A 421 -76.49 -35.11 30.56
N GLN A 422 -76.74 -35.83 31.65
CA GLN A 422 -76.46 -35.63 33.10
C GLN A 422 -76.47 -37.03 33.80
N SER A 423 -76.25 -37.26 35.10
CA SER A 423 -76.05 -36.41 36.29
C SER A 423 -75.27 -37.13 37.41
N LEU A 424 -74.63 -36.32 38.26
CA LEU A 424 -74.34 -36.51 39.69
C LEU A 424 -74.69 -37.84 40.39
N LEU A 425 -73.67 -38.41 41.05
CA LEU A 425 -73.63 -38.70 42.49
C LEU A 425 -74.98 -38.80 43.23
N GLU A 426 -75.55 -40.02 43.33
CA GLU A 426 -76.15 -40.48 44.58
C GLU A 426 -76.34 -42.02 44.64
N ARG A 427 -75.40 -42.70 45.33
CA ARG A 427 -75.67 -43.89 46.18
C ARG A 427 -74.42 -44.29 46.97
N TYR A 428 -74.56 -44.24 48.29
CA TYR A 428 -73.48 -44.30 49.27
C TYR A 428 -72.78 -45.67 49.35
N GLY A 429 -71.46 -45.61 49.52
CA GLY A 429 -70.80 -45.99 50.78
C GLY A 429 -71.09 -47.37 51.39
N ALA A 430 -70.23 -48.35 51.09
CA ALA A 430 -70.03 -49.55 51.91
C ALA A 430 -68.61 -50.18 51.76
N LYS A 431 -67.59 -49.44 51.29
CA LYS A 431 -66.25 -49.99 50.93
C LYS A 431 -65.03 -49.17 51.39
N THR A 432 -65.22 -48.19 52.29
CA THR A 432 -64.15 -47.26 52.71
C THR A 432 -63.09 -47.85 53.65
N VAL A 433 -63.38 -48.95 54.36
CA VAL A 433 -62.44 -49.55 55.34
C VAL A 433 -61.35 -50.40 54.68
N ALA A 434 -61.71 -51.21 53.68
CA ALA A 434 -60.75 -52.07 52.98
C ALA A 434 -59.71 -51.27 52.17
N LEU A 435 -60.11 -50.12 51.61
CA LEU A 435 -59.21 -49.26 50.84
C LEU A 435 -58.09 -48.67 51.71
N PHE A 436 -58.35 -48.38 52.99
CA PHE A 436 -57.37 -47.78 53.89
C PHE A 436 -56.21 -48.71 54.24
N VAL A 437 -56.47 -50.01 54.44
CA VAL A 437 -55.40 -51.00 54.69
C VAL A 437 -54.55 -51.22 53.44
N ALA A 438 -55.17 -51.26 52.26
CA ALA A 438 -54.46 -51.33 50.99
C ALA A 438 -53.60 -50.07 50.74
N LEU A 439 -54.13 -48.87 51.06
CA LEU A 439 -53.40 -47.60 50.93
C LEU A 439 -52.21 -47.47 51.88
N ILE A 440 -52.18 -48.16 53.03
CA ILE A 440 -51.02 -48.16 53.92
C ILE A 440 -49.90 -49.06 53.36
N PHE A 441 -50.24 -50.23 52.81
CA PHE A 441 -49.25 -51.09 52.13
C PHE A 441 -48.75 -50.50 50.81
N LEU A 442 -49.62 -49.87 50.03
CA LEU A 442 -49.23 -49.05 48.87
C LEU A 442 -48.46 -47.80 49.30
N GLY A 443 -48.77 -47.19 50.44
CA GLY A 443 -48.03 -46.04 50.97
C GLY A 443 -46.62 -46.39 51.41
N ALA A 444 -46.40 -47.56 52.00
CA ALA A 444 -45.07 -48.04 52.36
C ALA A 444 -44.24 -48.43 51.13
N SER A 445 -44.83 -49.16 50.16
CA SER A 445 -44.11 -49.58 48.95
C SER A 445 -43.92 -48.43 47.96
N ALA A 446 -44.90 -47.54 47.77
CA ALA A 446 -44.70 -46.29 47.03
C ALA A 446 -43.78 -45.32 47.76
N GLY A 447 -43.79 -45.27 49.09
CA GLY A 447 -42.82 -44.49 49.88
C GLY A 447 -41.38 -44.97 49.66
N PHE A 448 -41.16 -46.28 49.69
CA PHE A 448 -39.86 -46.88 49.36
C PHE A 448 -39.48 -46.67 47.89
N PHE A 449 -40.42 -46.84 46.95
CA PHE A 449 -40.22 -46.59 45.51
C PHE A 449 -39.92 -45.11 45.21
N ILE A 450 -40.56 -44.18 45.91
CA ILE A 450 -40.32 -42.73 45.79
C ILE A 450 -38.98 -42.36 46.44
N LEU A 451 -38.59 -42.95 47.58
CA LEU A 451 -37.25 -42.78 48.16
C LEU A 451 -36.14 -43.36 47.28
N TYR A 452 -36.37 -44.51 46.65
CA TYR A 452 -35.46 -45.13 45.69
C TYR A 452 -35.34 -44.28 44.42
N ARG A 453 -36.48 -43.87 43.83
CA ARG A 453 -36.55 -42.98 42.67
C ARG A 453 -35.98 -41.59 42.94
N SER A 454 -36.11 -41.08 44.18
CA SER A 454 -35.50 -39.83 44.64
C SER A 454 -33.99 -39.95 44.87
N ARG A 455 -33.45 -41.15 45.11
CA ARG A 455 -32.00 -41.39 45.18
C ARG A 455 -31.35 -41.55 43.81
N GLN A 456 -32.07 -42.07 42.81
CA GLN A 456 -31.58 -42.26 41.43
C GLN A 456 -32.04 -41.16 40.44
N GLY A 457 -32.48 -39.99 40.92
CA GLY A 457 -32.78 -38.83 40.04
C GLY A 457 -34.00 -38.97 39.13
N GLY A 458 -34.78 -40.06 39.24
CA GLY A 458 -36.09 -40.18 38.60
C GLY A 458 -36.16 -40.83 37.22
N GLN A 459 -35.02 -41.07 36.57
CA GLN A 459 -34.90 -41.60 35.20
C GLN A 459 -34.79 -43.14 35.18
N THR A 460 -35.14 -43.76 34.04
CA THR A 460 -34.94 -45.19 33.76
C THR A 460 -33.66 -45.45 32.98
N LEU A 461 -33.11 -46.66 33.06
CA LEU A 461 -31.87 -47.04 32.35
C LEU A 461 -31.93 -46.75 30.84
N SER A 462 -33.08 -46.98 30.21
CA SER A 462 -33.30 -46.65 28.78
C SER A 462 -33.33 -45.15 28.51
N GLU A 463 -33.94 -44.33 29.38
CA GLU A 463 -33.89 -42.87 29.26
C GLU A 463 -32.46 -42.34 29.45
N THR A 464 -31.72 -42.85 30.43
CA THR A 464 -30.32 -42.50 30.69
C THR A 464 -29.42 -42.87 29.50
N LEU A 465 -29.60 -44.05 28.91
CA LEU A 465 -28.87 -44.48 27.71
C LEU A 465 -29.24 -43.66 26.46
N GLU A 466 -30.50 -43.26 26.28
CA GLU A 466 -30.90 -42.37 25.18
C GLU A 466 -30.35 -40.95 25.36
N LEU A 467 -30.28 -40.44 26.59
CA LEU A 467 -29.60 -39.17 26.88
C LEU A 467 -28.09 -39.26 26.58
N ALA A 468 -27.44 -40.37 26.97
CA ALA A 468 -26.04 -40.62 26.63
C ALA A 468 -25.80 -40.67 25.12
N LYS A 469 -26.60 -41.44 24.36
CA LYS A 469 -26.51 -41.50 22.89
C LYS A 469 -26.67 -40.12 22.24
N ARG A 470 -27.64 -39.32 22.69
CA ARG A 470 -27.84 -37.94 22.19
C ARG A 470 -26.63 -37.06 22.49
N ALA A 471 -26.02 -37.20 23.66
CA ALA A 471 -24.83 -36.44 24.06
C ALA A 471 -23.57 -36.88 23.28
N VAL A 472 -23.41 -38.17 22.95
CA VAL A 472 -22.39 -38.65 21.99
C VAL A 472 -22.64 -38.07 20.60
N ALA A 473 -23.89 -38.08 20.11
CA ALA A 473 -24.24 -37.60 18.76
C ALA A 473 -24.09 -36.08 18.57
N GLN A 474 -23.87 -35.29 19.64
CA GLN A 474 -23.47 -33.89 19.55
C GLN A 474 -21.97 -33.71 19.20
N ASP A 475 -21.15 -34.73 19.45
CA ASP A 475 -19.73 -34.83 19.08
C ASP A 475 -18.82 -33.67 19.55
N THR A 476 -19.03 -33.19 20.79
CA THR A 476 -18.18 -32.15 21.41
C THR A 476 -17.58 -32.63 22.71
N GLY A 477 -16.40 -32.13 23.12
CA GLY A 477 -15.80 -32.49 24.41
C GLY A 477 -16.75 -32.30 25.61
N ALA A 478 -17.53 -31.22 25.64
CA ALA A 478 -18.51 -30.96 26.69
C ALA A 478 -19.72 -31.92 26.65
N SER A 479 -20.15 -32.36 25.46
CA SER A 479 -21.23 -33.36 25.33
C SER A 479 -20.72 -34.78 25.59
N LEU A 480 -19.45 -35.08 25.31
CA LEU A 480 -18.79 -36.33 25.70
C LEU A 480 -18.55 -36.39 27.22
N ASP A 481 -18.22 -35.27 27.88
CA ASP A 481 -18.21 -35.15 29.34
C ASP A 481 -19.59 -35.40 29.98
N GLU A 482 -20.68 -35.02 29.31
CA GLU A 482 -22.05 -35.32 29.74
C GLU A 482 -22.45 -36.76 29.44
N ALA A 483 -22.12 -37.27 28.24
CA ALA A 483 -22.38 -38.66 27.85
C ALA A 483 -21.76 -39.64 28.84
N LEU A 484 -20.47 -39.47 29.19
CA LEU A 484 -19.81 -40.30 30.18
C LEU A 484 -20.49 -40.23 31.55
N ARG A 485 -20.84 -39.04 32.04
CA ARG A 485 -21.57 -38.90 33.32
C ARG A 485 -22.97 -39.52 33.34
N GLN A 486 -23.62 -39.68 32.18
CA GLN A 486 -24.86 -40.45 32.07
C GLN A 486 -24.58 -41.96 31.95
N LEU A 487 -23.48 -42.37 31.30
CA LEU A 487 -23.06 -43.76 31.22
C LEU A 487 -22.51 -44.31 32.55
N ASP A 488 -21.94 -43.45 33.40
CA ASP A 488 -21.63 -43.74 34.80
C ASP A 488 -22.90 -44.14 35.53
N ARG A 489 -23.93 -43.29 35.50
CA ARG A 489 -25.25 -43.56 36.10
C ARG A 489 -25.93 -44.79 35.51
N ALA A 490 -25.79 -45.03 34.21
CA ALA A 490 -26.31 -46.25 33.57
C ALA A 490 -25.65 -47.52 34.15
N ARG A 491 -24.34 -47.46 34.46
CA ARG A 491 -23.61 -48.55 35.13
C ARG A 491 -23.92 -48.65 36.62
N ASP A 492 -24.22 -47.55 37.31
CA ASP A 492 -24.75 -47.55 38.69
C ASP A 492 -26.16 -48.20 38.78
N MET A 493 -26.90 -48.22 37.67
CA MET A 493 -28.22 -48.86 37.56
C MET A 493 -28.15 -50.32 37.08
N ASP A 494 -27.21 -50.64 36.18
CA ASP A 494 -26.92 -51.98 35.69
C ASP A 494 -25.43 -52.11 35.31
N GLU A 495 -24.62 -52.63 36.24
CA GLU A 495 -23.17 -52.80 36.05
C GLU A 495 -22.84 -53.76 34.89
N ALA A 496 -23.75 -54.68 34.55
CA ALA A 496 -23.57 -55.65 33.49
C ALA A 496 -23.97 -55.13 32.09
N SER A 497 -24.55 -53.93 31.99
CA SER A 497 -25.18 -53.42 30.77
C SER A 497 -24.21 -53.29 29.58
N PRO A 498 -24.26 -54.17 28.57
CA PRO A 498 -23.27 -54.14 27.49
C PRO A 498 -23.42 -52.90 26.60
N ALA A 499 -24.64 -52.34 26.53
CA ALA A 499 -24.92 -51.08 25.83
C ALA A 499 -24.22 -49.87 26.51
N ALA A 500 -24.19 -49.83 27.85
CA ALA A 500 -23.52 -48.78 28.59
C ALA A 500 -21.98 -48.86 28.39
N TRP A 501 -21.42 -50.07 28.46
CA TRP A 501 -19.99 -50.28 28.23
C TRP A 501 -19.58 -50.01 26.77
N ALA A 502 -20.35 -50.46 25.78
CA ALA A 502 -20.06 -50.18 24.37
C ALA A 502 -20.05 -48.67 24.05
N LEU A 503 -21.04 -47.93 24.56
CA LEU A 503 -21.12 -46.47 24.38
C LEU A 503 -20.05 -45.72 25.17
N ALA A 504 -19.67 -46.18 26.37
CA ALA A 504 -18.57 -45.60 27.14
C ALA A 504 -17.22 -45.82 26.45
N GLY A 505 -16.99 -47.01 25.90
CA GLY A 505 -15.80 -47.33 25.10
C GLY A 505 -15.66 -46.38 23.91
N TYR A 506 -16.74 -46.22 23.14
CA TYR A 506 -16.78 -45.32 22.00
C TYR A 506 -16.60 -43.84 22.42
N ALA A 507 -17.27 -43.37 23.47
CA ALA A 507 -17.14 -41.99 23.95
C ALA A 507 -15.71 -41.65 24.43
N HIS A 508 -15.03 -42.59 25.12
CA HIS A 508 -13.62 -42.44 25.47
C HIS A 508 -12.70 -42.47 24.24
N ALA A 509 -13.02 -43.28 23.20
CA ALA A 509 -12.25 -43.30 21.96
C ALA A 509 -12.36 -42.01 21.13
N LEU A 510 -13.53 -41.36 21.11
CA LEU A 510 -13.68 -40.02 20.52
C LEU A 510 -12.84 -38.99 21.28
N ARG A 511 -12.92 -38.99 22.62
CA ARG A 511 -12.08 -38.13 23.47
C ARG A 511 -10.58 -38.36 23.24
N TYR A 512 -10.16 -39.61 23.09
CA TYR A 512 -8.78 -39.97 22.77
C TYR A 512 -8.30 -39.34 21.46
N LEU A 513 -9.08 -39.49 20.38
CA LEU A 513 -8.70 -38.93 19.08
C LEU A 513 -8.65 -37.39 19.11
N ASP A 514 -9.73 -36.76 19.59
CA ASP A 514 -9.97 -35.33 19.33
C ASP A 514 -9.36 -34.42 20.42
N HIS A 515 -9.18 -34.91 21.66
CA HIS A 515 -8.66 -34.12 22.78
C HIS A 515 -7.24 -34.53 23.23
N GLY A 516 -6.41 -34.99 22.30
CA GLY A 516 -4.95 -35.03 22.48
C GLY A 516 -4.35 -36.35 22.96
N ALA A 517 -4.94 -37.49 22.56
CA ALA A 517 -4.36 -38.82 22.75
C ALA A 517 -4.07 -39.21 24.21
N ASN A 518 -4.92 -38.80 25.15
CA ASN A 518 -4.80 -39.16 26.57
C ASN A 518 -4.76 -40.69 26.78
N ALA A 519 -3.66 -41.20 27.33
CA ALA A 519 -3.47 -42.63 27.58
C ALA A 519 -4.56 -43.24 28.47
N GLU A 520 -5.14 -42.47 29.39
CA GLU A 520 -6.25 -42.94 30.23
C GLU A 520 -7.56 -43.09 29.46
N ASP A 521 -7.90 -42.16 28.55
CA ASP A 521 -9.07 -42.33 27.67
C ASP A 521 -8.88 -43.54 26.74
N ARG A 522 -7.66 -43.79 26.22
CA ARG A 522 -7.35 -45.03 25.47
C ARG A 522 -7.53 -46.29 26.32
N ARG A 523 -7.02 -46.27 27.56
CA ARG A 523 -7.10 -47.41 28.50
C ARG A 523 -8.56 -47.73 28.83
N LEU A 524 -9.34 -46.72 29.21
CA LEU A 524 -10.77 -46.86 29.53
C LEU A 524 -11.61 -47.29 28.32
N ALA A 525 -11.27 -46.79 27.11
CA ALA A 525 -11.91 -47.24 25.88
C ALA A 525 -11.73 -48.75 25.64
N LEU A 526 -10.49 -49.25 25.74
CA LEU A 526 -10.18 -50.67 25.55
C LEU A 526 -10.73 -51.55 26.67
N GLU A 527 -10.64 -51.13 27.93
CA GLU A 527 -11.20 -51.86 29.08
C GLU A 527 -12.73 -52.01 29.02
N ALA A 528 -13.42 -51.08 28.36
CA ALA A 528 -14.86 -51.19 28.13
C ALA A 528 -15.22 -52.23 27.03
N LEU A 529 -14.34 -52.46 26.06
CA LEU A 529 -14.55 -53.47 25.00
C LEU A 529 -14.39 -54.92 25.51
N GLU A 530 -13.65 -55.13 26.61
CA GLU A 530 -13.46 -56.45 27.22
C GLU A 530 -14.59 -56.87 28.19
N LYS A 531 -15.66 -56.08 28.29
CA LYS A 531 -16.79 -56.37 29.19
C LYS A 531 -17.75 -57.40 28.57
N PRO A 532 -18.38 -58.28 29.37
CA PRO A 532 -19.25 -59.34 28.87
C PRO A 532 -20.34 -58.83 27.92
N GLY A 533 -20.53 -59.51 26.79
CA GLY A 533 -21.55 -59.18 25.79
C GLY A 533 -21.31 -57.92 24.94
N VAL A 534 -20.24 -57.14 25.18
CA VAL A 534 -19.94 -55.95 24.37
C VAL A 534 -19.50 -56.35 22.97
N LYS A 535 -18.58 -57.32 22.86
CA LYS A 535 -18.07 -57.84 21.57
C LYS A 535 -19.17 -58.49 20.74
N ASP A 536 -20.02 -59.29 21.38
CA ASP A 536 -21.07 -60.06 20.71
C ASP A 536 -22.30 -59.22 20.36
N GLY A 537 -22.64 -58.22 21.18
CA GLY A 537 -23.82 -57.38 21.00
C GLY A 537 -23.61 -56.08 20.23
N PHE A 538 -22.38 -55.55 20.16
CA PHE A 538 -22.09 -54.20 19.67
C PHE A 538 -20.88 -54.14 18.71
N ASN A 539 -20.68 -55.18 17.88
CA ASN A 539 -19.54 -55.32 16.95
C ASN A 539 -19.19 -54.04 16.16
N GLY A 540 -20.18 -53.32 15.62
CA GLY A 540 -19.93 -52.07 14.89
C GLY A 540 -19.30 -50.96 15.74
N LEU A 541 -19.76 -50.78 17.00
CA LEU A 541 -19.12 -49.85 17.93
C LEU A 541 -17.74 -50.35 18.38
N VAL A 542 -17.55 -51.66 18.51
CA VAL A 542 -16.26 -52.29 18.83
C VAL A 542 -15.25 -52.02 17.69
N LEU A 543 -15.65 -52.17 16.43
CA LEU A 543 -14.84 -51.86 15.25
C LEU A 543 -14.49 -50.36 15.17
N ALA A 544 -15.48 -49.48 15.36
CA ALA A 544 -15.29 -48.04 15.35
C ALA A 544 -14.34 -47.58 16.49
N THR A 545 -14.55 -48.08 17.70
CA THR A 545 -13.70 -47.80 18.88
C THR A 545 -12.27 -48.26 18.63
N ASN A 546 -12.06 -49.50 18.16
CA ASN A 546 -10.74 -50.03 17.86
C ASN A 546 -10.00 -49.23 16.78
N ALA A 547 -10.68 -48.75 15.73
CA ALA A 547 -10.07 -47.90 14.71
C ALA A 547 -9.64 -46.52 15.27
N LEU A 548 -10.46 -45.93 16.14
CA LEU A 548 -10.17 -44.64 16.78
C LEU A 548 -8.99 -44.69 17.77
N VAL A 549 -8.81 -45.79 18.51
CA VAL A 549 -7.72 -45.94 19.51
C VAL A 549 -6.50 -46.72 19.01
N ALA A 550 -6.39 -46.95 17.70
CA ALA A 550 -5.30 -47.73 17.13
C ALA A 550 -3.97 -46.96 17.12
N ASP A 551 -2.95 -47.55 17.75
CA ASP A 551 -1.56 -47.13 17.59
C ASP A 551 -1.03 -47.50 16.18
N ASP A 552 0.16 -47.01 15.85
CA ASP A 552 0.72 -47.11 14.49
C ASP A 552 0.93 -48.56 14.00
N ARG A 553 0.97 -49.55 14.92
CA ARG A 553 1.06 -50.98 14.58
C ARG A 553 -0.30 -51.60 14.35
N ALA A 554 -1.31 -51.19 15.11
CA ALA A 554 -2.68 -51.69 15.00
C ALA A 554 -3.54 -50.97 13.94
N ARG A 555 -3.17 -49.74 13.54
CA ARG A 555 -4.03 -48.87 12.71
C ARG A 555 -4.34 -49.45 11.34
N GLU A 556 -3.39 -50.11 10.70
CA GLU A 556 -3.61 -50.68 9.36
C GLU A 556 -4.59 -51.87 9.39
N SER A 557 -4.50 -52.74 10.41
CA SER A 557 -5.42 -53.88 10.55
C SER A 557 -6.81 -53.44 11.04
N ALA A 558 -6.89 -52.47 11.96
CA ALA A 558 -8.16 -51.88 12.39
C ALA A 558 -8.88 -51.16 11.24
N ASN A 559 -8.16 -50.36 10.44
CA ASN A 559 -8.70 -49.72 9.25
C ASN A 559 -9.17 -50.74 8.21
N ARG A 560 -8.41 -51.81 7.97
CA ARG A 560 -8.84 -52.90 7.06
C ARG A 560 -10.10 -53.60 7.56
N ALA A 561 -10.24 -53.86 8.86
CA ALA A 561 -11.44 -54.45 9.44
C ALA A 561 -12.67 -53.51 9.30
N LEU A 562 -12.50 -52.22 9.57
CA LEU A 562 -13.55 -51.22 9.42
C LEU A 562 -14.03 -51.10 7.95
N LEU A 563 -13.08 -51.02 7.01
CA LEU A 563 -13.39 -50.91 5.57
C LEU A 563 -14.03 -52.17 4.99
N ALA A 564 -13.69 -53.35 5.51
CA ALA A 564 -14.28 -54.64 5.13
C ALA A 564 -15.66 -54.90 5.76
N SER A 565 -16.04 -54.17 6.82
CA SER A 565 -17.30 -54.41 7.53
C SER A 565 -18.53 -54.16 6.66
N GLN A 566 -19.47 -55.10 6.74
CA GLN A 566 -20.80 -55.04 6.11
C GLN A 566 -21.90 -54.64 7.11
N ASP A 567 -21.55 -54.36 8.37
CA ASP A 567 -22.48 -53.94 9.40
C ASP A 567 -23.05 -52.56 9.06
N ASP A 568 -24.38 -52.44 8.95
CA ASP A 568 -25.09 -51.19 8.66
C ASP A 568 -25.18 -50.28 9.90
N VAL A 569 -24.00 -49.90 10.41
CA VAL A 569 -23.80 -49.07 11.61
C VAL A 569 -23.24 -47.72 11.19
N THR A 570 -23.98 -46.66 11.52
CA THR A 570 -23.70 -45.26 11.15
C THR A 570 -22.24 -44.87 11.40
N GLU A 571 -21.71 -45.22 12.57
CA GLU A 571 -20.36 -44.85 13.03
C GLU A 571 -19.27 -45.55 12.22
N VAL A 572 -19.49 -46.82 11.85
CA VAL A 572 -18.61 -47.59 10.96
C VAL A 572 -18.63 -46.99 9.56
N HIS A 573 -19.81 -46.66 9.05
CA HIS A 573 -19.98 -46.04 7.74
C HIS A 573 -19.35 -44.63 7.66
N ALA A 574 -19.52 -43.80 8.68
CA ALA A 574 -18.93 -42.46 8.75
C ALA A 574 -17.39 -42.51 8.76
N LEU A 575 -16.81 -43.34 9.64
CA LEU A 575 -15.36 -43.48 9.75
C LEU A 575 -14.74 -44.16 8.51
N ALA A 576 -15.42 -45.15 7.93
CA ALA A 576 -15.00 -45.76 6.66
C ALA A 576 -15.00 -44.74 5.50
N GLY A 577 -15.98 -43.82 5.47
CA GLY A 577 -16.00 -42.71 4.51
C GLY A 577 -14.74 -41.85 4.60
N SER A 578 -14.39 -41.37 5.80
CA SER A 578 -13.19 -40.55 6.03
C SER A 578 -11.88 -41.27 5.67
N LEU A 579 -11.77 -42.58 5.96
CA LEU A 579 -10.61 -43.37 5.55
C LEU A 579 -10.51 -43.53 4.02
N LEU A 580 -11.65 -43.61 3.32
CA LEU A 580 -11.67 -43.70 1.85
C LEU A 580 -11.34 -42.37 1.18
N ILE A 581 -11.69 -41.23 1.78
CA ILE A 581 -11.17 -39.90 1.36
C ILE A 581 -9.66 -39.85 1.51
N ALA A 582 -9.11 -40.26 2.66
CA ALA A 582 -7.66 -40.33 2.86
C ALA A 582 -6.95 -41.28 1.86
N ALA A 583 -7.63 -42.36 1.45
CA ALA A 583 -7.18 -43.28 0.40
C ALA A 583 -7.47 -42.82 -1.04
N LYS A 584 -8.10 -41.65 -1.24
CA LYS A 584 -8.51 -41.07 -2.53
C LYS A 584 -9.51 -41.92 -3.34
N ASP A 585 -10.32 -42.73 -2.68
CA ASP A 585 -11.43 -43.47 -3.28
C ASP A 585 -12.76 -42.75 -3.04
N GLU A 586 -12.90 -41.57 -3.65
CA GLU A 586 -14.03 -40.66 -3.48
C GLU A 586 -15.37 -41.35 -3.72
N LYS A 587 -15.44 -42.22 -4.73
CA LYS A 587 -16.68 -42.94 -5.10
C LYS A 587 -17.14 -43.88 -3.98
N LYS A 588 -16.24 -44.64 -3.35
CA LYS A 588 -16.61 -45.49 -2.21
C LYS A 588 -16.80 -44.66 -0.93
N ALA A 589 -16.07 -43.56 -0.76
CA ALA A 589 -16.25 -42.67 0.38
C ALA A 589 -17.66 -42.06 0.40
N LEU A 590 -18.13 -41.54 -0.73
CA LEU A 590 -19.46 -40.96 -0.86
C LEU A 590 -20.58 -42.00 -0.68
N ASP A 591 -20.41 -43.24 -1.15
CA ASP A 591 -21.33 -44.37 -0.84
C ASP A 591 -21.35 -44.71 0.67
N ARG A 592 -20.19 -44.71 1.34
CA ARG A 592 -20.13 -44.92 2.80
C ARG A 592 -20.79 -43.76 3.57
N PHE A 593 -20.58 -42.50 3.19
CA PHE A 593 -21.24 -41.34 3.80
C PHE A 593 -22.74 -41.29 3.53
N ASP A 594 -23.20 -41.58 2.31
CA ASP A 594 -24.62 -41.66 1.95
C ASP A 594 -25.36 -42.70 2.79
N ARG A 595 -24.76 -43.87 3.03
CA ARG A 595 -25.31 -44.88 3.96
C ARG A 595 -25.37 -44.38 5.41
N ALA A 596 -24.30 -43.76 5.91
CA ALA A 596 -24.30 -43.16 7.25
C ALA A 596 -25.43 -42.12 7.40
N LEU A 597 -25.61 -41.25 6.41
CA LEU A 597 -26.64 -40.21 6.43
C LEU A 597 -28.06 -40.72 6.10
N LYS A 598 -28.20 -41.91 5.54
CA LYS A 598 -29.50 -42.62 5.43
C LYS A 598 -29.89 -43.28 6.76
N ALA A 599 -28.94 -43.90 7.45
CA ALA A 599 -29.16 -44.48 8.78
C ALA A 599 -29.38 -43.40 9.85
N SER A 600 -28.64 -42.29 9.79
CA SER A 600 -28.78 -41.13 10.68
C SER A 600 -28.52 -39.82 9.93
N PRO A 601 -29.58 -39.14 9.44
CA PRO A 601 -29.47 -37.88 8.68
C PRO A 601 -28.79 -36.71 9.41
N GLY A 602 -28.59 -36.84 10.72
CA GLY A 602 -27.96 -35.88 11.62
C GLY A 602 -26.66 -36.36 12.25
N ASN A 603 -25.97 -37.38 11.70
CA ASN A 603 -24.66 -37.77 12.22
C ASN A 603 -23.62 -36.64 11.99
N VAL A 604 -23.25 -35.94 13.06
CA VAL A 604 -22.37 -34.76 13.01
C VAL A 604 -21.01 -35.08 12.39
N ARG A 605 -20.38 -36.21 12.76
CA ARG A 605 -19.06 -36.60 12.24
C ARG A 605 -19.08 -36.85 10.73
N ALA A 606 -20.11 -37.52 10.21
CA ALA A 606 -20.30 -37.73 8.78
C ALA A 606 -20.55 -36.42 8.02
N LEU A 607 -21.37 -35.52 8.57
CA LEU A 607 -21.65 -34.21 7.96
C LEU A 607 -20.41 -33.32 7.94
N VAL A 608 -19.61 -33.32 9.00
CA VAL A 608 -18.36 -32.54 9.08
C VAL A 608 -17.30 -33.09 8.13
N ALA A 609 -17.09 -34.41 8.10
CA ALA A 609 -16.14 -35.04 7.18
C ALA A 609 -16.53 -34.84 5.70
N LEU A 610 -17.83 -34.84 5.39
CA LEU A 610 -18.34 -34.55 4.05
C LEU A 610 -18.22 -33.05 3.71
N GLY A 611 -18.38 -32.16 4.68
CA GLY A 611 -18.10 -30.72 4.53
C GLY A 611 -16.62 -30.44 4.26
N ASP A 612 -15.71 -31.10 5.00
CA ASP A 612 -14.26 -31.00 4.79
C ASP A 612 -13.83 -31.56 3.42
N TYR A 613 -14.49 -32.61 2.92
CA TYR A 613 -14.31 -33.09 1.54
C TYR A 613 -14.73 -32.04 0.49
N TYR A 614 -15.89 -31.40 0.67
CA TYR A 614 -16.36 -30.38 -0.27
C TYR A 614 -15.49 -29.12 -0.23
N LEU A 615 -14.94 -28.72 0.93
CA LEU A 615 -13.91 -27.67 1.02
C LEU A 615 -12.67 -28.03 0.20
N ALA A 616 -12.13 -29.24 0.37
CA ALA A 616 -10.97 -29.72 -0.38
C ALA A 616 -11.22 -29.89 -1.89
N SER A 617 -12.49 -29.96 -2.29
CA SER A 617 -12.95 -30.01 -3.69
C SER A 617 -13.32 -28.64 -4.27
N GLU A 618 -13.11 -27.54 -3.53
CA GLU A 618 -13.52 -26.17 -3.86
C GLU A 618 -15.05 -25.96 -4.05
N ASP A 619 -15.90 -26.91 -3.63
CA ASP A 619 -17.37 -26.74 -3.57
C ASP A 619 -17.78 -26.14 -2.21
N PHE A 620 -17.41 -24.87 -2.04
CA PHE A 620 -17.70 -24.10 -0.82
C PHE A 620 -19.22 -23.98 -0.53
N ALA A 621 -20.08 -24.18 -1.53
CA ALA A 621 -21.54 -24.14 -1.37
C ALA A 621 -22.06 -25.42 -0.72
N GLN A 622 -21.64 -26.61 -1.19
CA GLN A 622 -21.98 -27.87 -0.54
C GLN A 622 -21.30 -28.01 0.82
N ALA A 623 -20.06 -27.54 0.97
CA ALA A 623 -19.37 -27.49 2.25
C ALA A 623 -20.17 -26.71 3.31
N LEU A 624 -20.55 -25.47 3.00
CA LEU A 624 -21.35 -24.62 3.87
C LEU A 624 -22.67 -25.29 4.27
N GLU A 625 -23.31 -26.03 3.35
CA GLU A 625 -24.57 -26.72 3.63
C GLU A 625 -24.40 -27.95 4.54
N MET A 626 -23.34 -28.74 4.37
CA MET A 626 -23.08 -29.87 5.27
C MET A 626 -22.74 -29.39 6.69
N PHE A 627 -21.95 -28.32 6.83
CA PHE A 627 -21.65 -27.76 8.16
C PHE A 627 -22.85 -27.05 8.82
N LYS A 628 -23.76 -26.44 8.05
CA LYS A 628 -25.05 -25.95 8.59
C LYS A 628 -25.85 -27.11 9.19
N ARG A 629 -26.06 -28.19 8.43
CA ARG A 629 -26.78 -29.39 8.90
C ARG A 629 -26.13 -30.01 10.14
N ALA A 630 -24.79 -30.03 10.21
CA ALA A 630 -24.07 -30.44 11.41
C ALA A 630 -24.43 -29.58 12.64
N ARG A 631 -24.65 -28.27 12.46
CA ARG A 631 -25.04 -27.33 13.52
C ARG A 631 -26.54 -27.24 13.83
N GLU A 632 -27.41 -27.70 12.94
CA GLU A 632 -28.82 -27.94 13.28
C GLU A 632 -28.92 -29.00 14.40
N VAL A 633 -28.03 -29.99 14.36
CA VAL A 633 -27.88 -31.01 15.41
C VAL A 633 -27.02 -30.49 16.57
N SER A 634 -25.80 -30.03 16.31
CA SER A 634 -24.81 -29.62 17.32
C SER A 634 -24.31 -28.20 17.10
N LYS A 635 -25.05 -27.22 17.65
CA LYS A 635 -24.88 -25.78 17.39
C LYS A 635 -23.46 -25.25 17.65
N GLU A 636 -22.80 -25.81 18.65
CA GLU A 636 -21.48 -25.39 19.13
C GLU A 636 -20.33 -26.24 18.59
N HIS A 637 -20.59 -27.17 17.66
CA HIS A 637 -19.55 -28.08 17.15
C HIS A 637 -18.37 -27.33 16.51
N PRO A 638 -17.14 -27.42 17.07
CA PRO A 638 -16.06 -26.49 16.75
C PRO A 638 -15.58 -26.62 15.30
N ALA A 639 -15.38 -27.83 14.80
CA ALA A 639 -14.98 -28.04 13.40
C ALA A 639 -16.06 -27.58 12.40
N ALA A 640 -17.35 -27.69 12.76
CA ALA A 640 -18.43 -27.21 11.89
C ALA A 640 -18.51 -25.67 11.89
N ARG A 641 -18.28 -25.03 13.04
CA ARG A 641 -18.16 -23.56 13.14
C ARG A 641 -16.98 -23.03 12.29
N ILE A 642 -15.82 -23.69 12.37
CA ILE A 642 -14.64 -23.35 11.56
C ILE A 642 -14.90 -23.57 10.07
N GLY A 643 -15.39 -24.75 9.67
CA GLY A 643 -15.70 -25.07 8.28
C GLY A 643 -16.78 -24.19 7.64
N MET A 644 -17.80 -23.76 8.40
CA MET A 644 -18.76 -22.74 7.93
C MET A 644 -18.09 -21.40 7.66
N ALA A 645 -17.14 -20.99 8.50
CA ALA A 645 -16.44 -19.72 8.37
C ALA A 645 -15.44 -19.74 7.21
N GLU A 646 -14.73 -20.85 6.99
CA GLU A 646 -13.91 -21.11 5.79
C GLU A 646 -14.76 -21.06 4.51
N SER A 647 -15.91 -21.76 4.51
CA SER A 647 -16.82 -21.76 3.35
C SER A 647 -17.34 -20.35 3.04
N ARG A 648 -17.71 -19.57 4.06
CA ARG A 648 -18.10 -18.15 3.93
C ARG A 648 -16.98 -17.26 3.41
N LEU A 649 -15.78 -17.45 3.94
CA LEU A 649 -14.57 -16.71 3.54
C LEU A 649 -14.29 -16.92 2.04
N ALA A 650 -14.28 -18.17 1.59
CA ALA A 650 -14.08 -18.53 0.18
C ALA A 650 -15.22 -18.07 -0.75
N LEU A 651 -16.45 -17.96 -0.23
CA LEU A 651 -17.62 -17.44 -0.95
C LEU A 651 -17.73 -15.90 -0.95
N GLU A 652 -16.80 -15.17 -0.32
CA GLU A 652 -16.83 -13.72 -0.09
C GLU A 652 -18.12 -13.23 0.62
N GLN A 653 -18.72 -14.04 1.52
CA GLN A 653 -20.05 -13.82 2.12
C GLN A 653 -20.05 -13.81 3.66
N ASP A 654 -20.98 -13.05 4.25
CA ASP A 654 -21.29 -13.03 5.70
C ASP A 654 -20.08 -12.96 6.65
N MET A 655 -19.09 -12.10 6.35
CA MET A 655 -17.81 -12.05 7.07
C MET A 655 -17.94 -11.83 8.59
N ASP A 656 -18.89 -11.01 9.04
CA ASP A 656 -19.16 -10.83 10.48
C ASP A 656 -19.72 -12.09 11.15
N ALA A 657 -20.50 -12.90 10.43
CA ALA A 657 -20.99 -14.18 10.93
C ALA A 657 -19.91 -15.27 10.88
N ALA A 658 -19.01 -15.23 9.89
CA ALA A 658 -17.82 -16.06 9.87
C ALA A 658 -16.90 -15.75 11.07
N LEU A 659 -16.71 -14.45 11.38
CA LEU A 659 -15.98 -14.01 12.56
C LEU A 659 -16.67 -14.44 13.86
N ALA A 660 -18.00 -14.29 13.97
CA ALA A 660 -18.75 -14.72 15.14
C ALA A 660 -18.70 -16.24 15.38
N ASP A 661 -18.66 -17.04 14.31
CA ASP A 661 -18.52 -18.49 14.41
C ASP A 661 -17.10 -18.93 14.83
N VAL A 662 -16.04 -18.21 14.43
CA VAL A 662 -14.64 -18.61 14.73
C VAL A 662 -14.04 -17.91 15.95
N ALA A 663 -14.25 -16.61 16.15
CA ALA A 663 -13.52 -15.83 17.16
C ALA A 663 -13.68 -16.31 18.61
N PRO A 664 -14.87 -16.76 19.09
CA PRO A 664 -15.03 -17.28 20.45
C PRO A 664 -14.20 -18.53 20.73
N LEU A 665 -13.94 -19.36 19.70
CA LEU A 665 -13.18 -20.61 19.84
C LEU A 665 -11.71 -20.34 20.22
N ALA A 666 -11.18 -19.14 19.95
CA ALA A 666 -9.82 -18.76 20.34
C ALA A 666 -9.62 -18.62 21.87
N GLN A 667 -10.72 -18.66 22.65
CA GLN A 667 -10.72 -18.62 24.11
C GLN A 667 -11.27 -19.91 24.75
N ASP A 668 -11.68 -20.90 23.94
CA ASP A 668 -12.21 -22.16 24.45
C ASP A 668 -11.07 -23.11 24.85
N ALA A 669 -10.86 -23.25 26.16
CA ALA A 669 -9.88 -24.18 26.74
C ALA A 669 -10.17 -25.67 26.43
N LYS A 670 -11.35 -26.02 25.87
CA LYS A 670 -11.68 -27.36 25.39
C LYS A 670 -11.50 -27.56 23.88
N LEU A 671 -11.11 -26.54 23.11
CA LEU A 671 -10.90 -26.65 21.66
C LEU A 671 -9.84 -27.73 21.35
N PRO A 672 -10.17 -28.79 20.58
CA PRO A 672 -9.23 -29.81 20.11
C PRO A 672 -7.88 -29.24 19.65
N PRO A 673 -6.73 -29.73 20.17
CA PRO A 673 -5.42 -29.19 19.81
C PRO A 673 -5.13 -29.22 18.30
N ALA A 674 -5.64 -30.22 17.58
CA ALA A 674 -5.54 -30.31 16.13
C ALA A 674 -6.31 -29.20 15.37
N LEU A 675 -7.37 -28.63 15.97
CA LEU A 675 -8.15 -27.53 15.40
C LEU A 675 -7.58 -26.15 15.73
N GLN A 676 -6.71 -26.00 16.72
CA GLN A 676 -6.17 -24.69 17.13
C GLN A 676 -5.44 -23.95 15.99
N PRO A 677 -4.55 -24.58 15.18
CA PRO A 677 -3.92 -23.91 14.04
C PRO A 677 -4.93 -23.53 12.95
N ARG A 678 -5.90 -24.41 12.65
CA ARG A 678 -6.96 -24.17 11.64
C ARG A 678 -7.85 -22.99 12.06
N GLN A 679 -8.32 -22.99 13.30
CA GLN A 679 -9.09 -21.90 13.92
C GLN A 679 -8.36 -20.56 13.81
N GLN A 680 -7.06 -20.53 14.17
CA GLN A 680 -6.27 -19.31 14.21
C GLN A 680 -5.94 -18.76 12.81
N LEU A 681 -5.70 -19.63 11.83
CA LEU A 681 -5.48 -19.25 10.43
C LEU A 681 -6.72 -18.53 9.90
N VAL A 682 -7.87 -19.19 9.96
CA VAL A 682 -9.16 -18.71 9.45
C VAL A 682 -9.59 -17.42 10.16
N HIS A 683 -9.37 -17.33 11.47
CA HIS A 683 -9.63 -16.10 12.23
C HIS A 683 -8.79 -14.94 11.68
N GLY A 684 -7.49 -15.16 11.45
CA GLY A 684 -6.59 -14.16 10.86
C GLY A 684 -7.01 -13.75 9.43
N GLU A 685 -7.42 -14.70 8.60
CA GLU A 685 -7.88 -14.42 7.23
C GLU A 685 -9.20 -13.65 7.19
N ILE A 686 -10.17 -13.97 8.06
CA ILE A 686 -11.42 -13.22 8.19
C ILE A 686 -11.17 -11.80 8.72
N LEU A 687 -10.29 -11.63 9.70
CA LEU A 687 -9.84 -10.30 10.17
C LEU A 687 -9.22 -9.50 9.00
N SER A 688 -8.43 -10.15 8.14
CA SER A 688 -7.86 -9.53 6.93
C SER A 688 -8.95 -9.17 5.91
N ALA A 689 -9.93 -10.04 5.66
CA ALA A 689 -11.06 -9.77 4.77
C ALA A 689 -11.89 -8.56 5.23
N LEU A 690 -12.11 -8.44 6.54
CA LEU A 690 -12.76 -7.30 7.22
C LEU A 690 -11.89 -6.03 7.32
N GLY A 691 -10.66 -6.04 6.79
CA GLY A 691 -9.77 -4.88 6.80
C GLY A 691 -9.01 -4.62 8.10
N LYS A 692 -9.12 -5.51 9.10
CA LYS A 692 -8.43 -5.42 10.39
C LYS A 692 -7.00 -5.96 10.30
N TYR A 693 -6.21 -5.42 9.38
CA TYR A 693 -5.00 -6.09 8.93
C TYR A 693 -3.92 -6.25 10.01
N ASP A 694 -3.78 -5.32 10.97
CA ASP A 694 -2.79 -5.45 12.04
C ASP A 694 -3.21 -6.45 13.14
N GLU A 695 -4.52 -6.60 13.41
CA GLU A 695 -5.05 -7.72 14.22
C GLU A 695 -4.73 -9.05 13.51
N ALA A 696 -5.04 -9.14 12.21
CA ALA A 696 -4.78 -10.31 11.37
C ALA A 696 -3.29 -10.69 11.35
N ARG A 697 -2.39 -9.76 11.04
CA ARG A 697 -0.94 -9.99 10.98
C ARG A 697 -0.36 -10.44 12.33
N THR A 698 -0.86 -9.88 13.43
CA THR A 698 -0.45 -10.25 14.81
C THR A 698 -0.97 -11.64 15.22
N MET A 699 -2.06 -12.10 14.60
CA MET A 699 -2.60 -13.45 14.81
C MET A 699 -1.89 -14.50 13.94
N LEU A 700 -1.71 -14.19 12.66
CA LEU A 700 -1.11 -15.09 11.67
C LEU A 700 0.39 -15.33 11.95
N SER A 701 1.11 -14.32 12.44
CA SER A 701 2.55 -14.45 12.77
C SER A 701 2.86 -15.49 13.85
N LYS A 702 1.92 -15.82 14.74
CA LYS A 702 2.08 -16.85 15.77
C LYS A 702 2.01 -18.28 15.20
N GLY A 703 1.31 -18.46 14.09
CA GLY A 703 1.17 -19.75 13.39
C GLY A 703 2.22 -19.99 12.29
N ALA A 704 3.12 -19.03 12.09
CA ALA A 704 4.19 -19.07 11.08
C ALA A 704 5.25 -20.19 11.29
N GLN A 705 5.05 -21.05 12.31
CA GLN A 705 5.82 -22.25 12.62
C GLN A 705 4.83 -23.35 13.03
N GLY A 706 5.07 -24.60 12.61
CA GLY A 706 4.19 -25.75 12.90
C GLY A 706 3.49 -26.33 11.66
N PRO A 707 2.42 -27.13 11.84
CA PRO A 707 1.85 -27.96 10.75
C PRO A 707 1.29 -27.17 9.55
N LEU A 708 0.74 -25.96 9.77
CA LEU A 708 0.19 -25.09 8.73
C LEU A 708 1.11 -23.89 8.42
N ALA A 709 2.42 -24.02 8.67
CA ALA A 709 3.36 -22.90 8.51
C ALA A 709 3.42 -22.34 7.08
N MET A 710 3.08 -23.14 6.05
CA MET A 710 2.91 -22.66 4.68
C MET A 710 1.77 -21.63 4.61
N ASP A 711 0.59 -22.05 5.05
CA ASP A 711 -0.67 -21.34 4.89
C ASP A 711 -0.66 -20.07 5.73
N PHE A 712 -0.12 -20.14 6.95
CA PHE A 712 0.15 -18.96 7.78
C PHE A 712 1.10 -17.95 7.12
N GLN A 713 2.14 -18.39 6.39
CA GLN A 713 3.03 -17.47 5.67
C GLN A 713 2.37 -16.87 4.42
N LEU A 714 1.54 -17.63 3.70
CA LEU A 714 0.74 -17.13 2.58
C LEU A 714 -0.29 -16.09 3.04
N ALA A 715 -1.03 -16.39 4.10
CA ALA A 715 -2.02 -15.49 4.72
C ALA A 715 -1.36 -14.25 5.34
N LEU A 716 -0.23 -14.40 6.03
CA LEU A 716 0.55 -13.28 6.57
C LEU A 716 1.10 -12.38 5.45
N GLY A 717 1.53 -12.96 4.33
CA GLY A 717 1.88 -12.24 3.12
C GLY A 717 0.70 -11.45 2.55
N ALA A 718 -0.47 -12.08 2.43
CA ALA A 718 -1.68 -11.45 1.90
C ALA A 718 -2.18 -10.30 2.80
N ALA A 719 -2.25 -10.52 4.11
CA ALA A 719 -2.64 -9.52 5.10
C ALA A 719 -1.59 -8.38 5.19
N GLY A 720 -0.30 -8.70 5.11
CA GLY A 720 0.78 -7.72 5.03
C GLY A 720 0.67 -6.82 3.80
N ARG A 721 0.36 -7.42 2.64
CA ARG A 721 0.18 -6.72 1.38
C ARG A 721 -1.06 -5.83 1.39
N ALA A 722 -2.19 -6.33 1.89
CA ALA A 722 -3.43 -5.57 2.05
C ALA A 722 -3.30 -4.42 3.08
N ALA A 723 -2.37 -4.53 4.04
CA ALA A 723 -2.01 -3.48 4.99
C ALA A 723 -1.03 -2.41 4.45
N GLY A 724 -0.60 -2.52 3.18
CA GLY A 724 0.48 -1.69 2.63
C GLY A 724 1.85 -1.92 3.29
N LYS A 725 2.05 -3.04 4.00
CA LYS A 725 3.31 -3.41 4.68
C LYS A 725 4.13 -4.34 3.78
N LEU A 726 4.48 -3.82 2.61
CA LEU A 726 4.96 -4.61 1.47
C LEU A 726 6.31 -5.31 1.73
N GLU A 727 7.16 -4.74 2.58
CA GLU A 727 8.42 -5.35 3.04
C GLU A 727 8.16 -6.63 3.84
N ALA A 728 7.21 -6.57 4.79
CA ALA A 728 6.83 -7.72 5.61
C ALA A 728 6.05 -8.76 4.79
N ALA A 729 5.25 -8.32 3.82
CA ALA A 729 4.57 -9.21 2.88
C ALA A 729 5.58 -9.99 2.02
N GLN A 730 6.59 -9.30 1.47
CA GLN A 730 7.68 -9.91 0.72
C GLN A 730 8.42 -10.95 1.58
N GLN A 731 8.77 -10.61 2.82
CA GLN A 731 9.45 -11.54 3.74
C GLN A 731 8.62 -12.80 4.03
N ALA A 732 7.30 -12.67 4.20
CA ALA A 732 6.41 -13.81 4.41
C ALA A 732 6.30 -14.71 3.17
N TYR A 733 6.16 -14.14 1.96
CA TYR A 733 6.18 -14.93 0.73
C TYR A 733 7.56 -15.56 0.44
N GLU A 734 8.66 -14.90 0.78
CA GLU A 734 10.00 -15.49 0.73
C GLU A 734 10.17 -16.64 1.76
N ALA A 735 9.52 -16.57 2.92
CA ALA A 735 9.47 -17.67 3.89
C ALA A 735 8.62 -18.84 3.38
N ALA A 736 7.46 -18.57 2.77
CA ALA A 736 6.66 -19.60 2.09
C ALA A 736 7.45 -20.30 0.97
N LEU A 737 8.22 -19.55 0.16
CA LEU A 737 9.08 -20.13 -0.87
C LEU A 737 10.26 -20.95 -0.33
N LYS A 738 10.75 -20.66 0.89
CA LYS A 738 11.73 -21.53 1.57
C LYS A 738 11.12 -22.86 2.02
N LEU A 739 9.84 -22.87 2.40
CA LEU A 739 9.10 -24.08 2.74
C LEU A 739 8.70 -24.91 1.50
N GLN A 740 8.30 -24.26 0.40
CA GLN A 740 7.95 -24.92 -0.86
C GLN A 740 8.37 -24.07 -2.08
N PRO A 741 9.59 -24.27 -2.63
CA PRO A 741 10.12 -23.47 -3.75
C PRO A 741 9.30 -23.51 -5.06
N LYS A 742 8.37 -24.45 -5.18
CA LYS A 742 7.48 -24.62 -6.35
C LYS A 742 6.05 -24.12 -6.12
N SER A 743 5.75 -23.46 -4.99
CA SER A 743 4.40 -22.93 -4.71
C SER A 743 4.02 -21.79 -5.68
N GLU A 744 3.07 -22.05 -6.58
CA GLU A 744 2.54 -21.03 -7.51
C GLU A 744 1.90 -19.85 -6.73
N ALA A 745 1.22 -20.13 -5.61
CA ALA A 745 0.60 -19.11 -4.77
C ALA A 745 1.64 -18.19 -4.09
N ALA A 746 2.76 -18.75 -3.59
CA ALA A 746 3.83 -17.96 -3.00
C ALA A 746 4.58 -17.13 -4.07
N LYS A 747 4.77 -17.67 -5.28
CA LYS A 747 5.33 -16.93 -6.43
C LYS A 747 4.40 -15.80 -6.88
N GLU A 748 3.08 -16.05 -7.00
CA GLU A 748 2.09 -15.01 -7.31
C GLU A 748 2.12 -13.89 -6.25
N GLY A 749 2.06 -14.27 -4.96
CA GLY A 749 2.05 -13.33 -3.84
C GLY A 749 3.30 -12.45 -3.78
N LEU A 750 4.50 -13.05 -3.87
CA LEU A 750 5.76 -12.33 -3.96
C LEU A 750 5.77 -11.40 -5.18
N GLY A 751 5.41 -11.93 -6.35
CA GLY A 751 5.40 -11.18 -7.60
C GLY A 751 4.49 -9.94 -7.55
N ARG A 752 3.25 -10.10 -7.07
CA ARG A 752 2.33 -8.97 -6.86
C ARG A 752 2.87 -7.97 -5.85
N THR A 753 3.47 -8.43 -4.75
CA THR A 753 4.10 -7.55 -3.75
C THR A 753 5.27 -6.76 -4.34
N LEU A 754 6.03 -7.32 -5.28
CA LEU A 754 7.10 -6.61 -5.97
C LEU A 754 6.59 -5.60 -6.99
N LEU A 755 5.45 -5.87 -7.65
CA LEU A 755 4.75 -4.86 -8.46
C LEU A 755 4.22 -3.73 -7.58
N ASP A 756 3.61 -4.02 -6.44
CA ASP A 756 3.12 -3.00 -5.51
C ASP A 756 4.26 -2.11 -4.93
N ARG A 757 5.54 -2.46 -5.13
CA ARG A 757 6.74 -1.69 -4.74
C ARG A 757 7.47 -0.99 -5.90
N ASP A 758 6.93 -1.02 -7.12
CA ASP A 758 7.56 -0.56 -8.39
C ASP A 758 8.88 -1.30 -8.71
N ARG A 759 8.89 -2.64 -8.55
CA ARG A 759 10.07 -3.50 -8.75
C ARG A 759 9.85 -4.52 -9.87
N GLU A 760 9.19 -4.14 -10.96
CA GLU A 760 8.85 -4.95 -12.14
C GLU A 760 10.02 -5.78 -12.65
N LYS A 761 11.22 -5.17 -12.73
CA LYS A 761 12.44 -5.84 -13.20
C LYS A 761 12.89 -6.97 -12.27
N GLU A 762 12.76 -6.80 -10.96
CA GLU A 762 13.07 -7.87 -9.99
C GLU A 762 11.98 -8.94 -9.98
N ALA A 763 10.70 -8.56 -10.11
CA ALA A 763 9.60 -9.51 -10.29
C ALA A 763 9.86 -10.42 -11.50
N LEU A 764 10.25 -9.86 -12.65
CA LEU A 764 10.60 -10.62 -13.85
C LEU A 764 11.87 -11.46 -13.73
N GLN A 765 12.80 -11.13 -12.82
CA GLN A 765 13.99 -11.95 -12.52
C GLN A 765 13.69 -13.10 -11.56
N ARG A 766 12.82 -12.89 -10.57
CA ARG A 766 12.46 -13.89 -9.54
C ARG A 766 11.35 -14.85 -9.99
N LEU A 767 10.55 -14.46 -10.98
CA LEU A 767 9.46 -15.27 -11.52
C LEU A 767 9.89 -16.00 -12.81
N GLU A 768 10.12 -17.30 -12.68
CA GLU A 768 10.44 -18.23 -13.77
C GLU A 768 9.37 -18.22 -14.87
N ALA A 769 9.79 -18.49 -16.12
CA ALA A 769 8.93 -18.38 -17.30
C ALA A 769 7.76 -19.37 -17.35
N ASP A 770 7.93 -20.52 -16.68
CA ASP A 770 6.97 -21.64 -16.66
C ASP A 770 6.28 -21.79 -15.29
N GLY A 771 6.30 -20.75 -14.45
CA GLY A 771 5.78 -20.75 -13.07
C GLY A 771 4.26 -20.91 -12.89
N GLY A 772 3.52 -21.32 -13.93
CA GLY A 772 2.06 -21.47 -13.90
C GLY A 772 1.28 -20.27 -14.45
N ARG A 773 -0.06 -20.37 -14.43
CA ARG A 773 -0.98 -19.37 -15.01
C ARG A 773 -1.04 -18.09 -14.18
N LYS A 774 -1.01 -18.21 -12.85
CA LYS A 774 -1.00 -17.08 -11.91
C LYS A 774 0.29 -16.30 -12.01
N VAL A 775 1.42 -16.99 -12.11
CA VAL A 775 2.73 -16.34 -12.35
C VAL A 775 2.78 -15.69 -13.73
N SER A 776 2.22 -16.32 -14.77
CA SER A 776 2.15 -15.72 -16.11
C SER A 776 1.30 -14.43 -16.12
N LEU A 777 0.22 -14.37 -15.34
CA LEU A 777 -0.59 -13.15 -15.16
C LEU A 777 0.24 -12.00 -14.56
N VAL A 778 0.99 -12.28 -13.49
CA VAL A 778 1.86 -11.28 -12.83
C VAL A 778 3.03 -10.86 -13.72
N ARG A 779 3.66 -11.79 -14.44
CA ARG A 779 4.72 -11.47 -15.42
C ARG A 779 4.17 -10.65 -16.60
N GLY A 780 2.93 -10.93 -17.03
CA GLY A 780 2.20 -10.13 -18.01
C GLY A 780 1.97 -8.69 -17.56
N ALA A 781 1.49 -8.49 -16.33
CA ALA A 781 1.34 -7.18 -15.72
C ALA A 781 2.69 -6.44 -15.58
N ALA A 782 3.76 -7.14 -15.19
CA ALA A 782 5.11 -6.57 -15.10
C ALA A 782 5.62 -6.06 -16.45
N TYR A 783 5.45 -6.84 -17.53
CA TYR A 783 5.80 -6.38 -18.88
C TYR A 783 4.92 -5.22 -19.35
N ALA A 784 3.63 -5.21 -19.02
CA ALA A 784 2.71 -4.13 -19.38
C ALA A 784 3.10 -2.79 -18.70
N ARG A 785 3.40 -2.80 -17.40
CA ARG A 785 3.92 -1.62 -16.67
C ARG A 785 5.27 -1.13 -17.22
N LEU A 786 6.11 -2.04 -17.72
CA LEU A 786 7.36 -1.70 -18.43
C LEU A 786 7.15 -1.25 -19.90
N GLY A 787 5.91 -1.22 -20.40
CA GLY A 787 5.59 -0.86 -21.78
C GLY A 787 5.94 -1.93 -22.84
N ASP A 788 6.40 -3.12 -22.43
CA ASP A 788 6.66 -4.25 -23.32
C ASP A 788 5.36 -5.00 -23.62
N TRP A 789 4.44 -4.32 -24.30
CA TRP A 789 3.13 -4.85 -24.69
C TRP A 789 3.22 -6.16 -25.48
N LYS A 790 4.33 -6.39 -26.20
CA LYS A 790 4.59 -7.63 -26.93
C LYS A 790 4.78 -8.81 -25.97
N ARG A 791 5.69 -8.71 -25.00
CA ARG A 791 5.87 -9.77 -23.99
C ARG A 791 4.68 -9.88 -23.05
N ALA A 792 4.03 -8.76 -22.71
CA ALA A 792 2.79 -8.76 -21.94
C ALA A 792 1.72 -9.64 -22.61
N ARG A 793 1.43 -9.42 -23.90
CA ARG A 793 0.49 -10.26 -24.68
C ARG A 793 0.84 -11.75 -24.65
N VAL A 794 2.12 -12.12 -24.78
CA VAL A 794 2.57 -13.52 -24.75
C VAL A 794 2.30 -14.18 -23.40
N GLU A 795 2.63 -13.51 -22.29
CA GLU A 795 2.40 -14.06 -20.94
C GLU A 795 0.92 -14.08 -20.56
N LEU A 796 0.18 -13.01 -20.87
CA LEU A 796 -1.27 -12.95 -20.67
C LEU A 796 -2.00 -14.01 -21.51
N GLY A 797 -1.47 -14.35 -22.70
CA GLY A 797 -1.94 -15.46 -23.53
C GLY A 797 -1.99 -16.80 -22.79
N LYS A 798 -1.00 -17.10 -21.94
CA LYS A 798 -0.94 -18.32 -21.12
C LYS A 798 -2.01 -18.41 -20.02
N THR A 799 -2.68 -17.29 -19.70
CA THR A 799 -3.65 -17.23 -18.59
C THR A 799 -5.05 -17.76 -18.96
N ARG A 800 -5.29 -18.10 -20.24
CA ARG A 800 -6.60 -18.52 -20.76
C ARG A 800 -7.06 -19.86 -20.14
N VAL A 801 -8.34 -19.94 -19.77
CA VAL A 801 -9.00 -21.15 -19.24
C VAL A 801 -10.37 -21.29 -19.90
N ASN A 802 -10.66 -22.42 -20.52
CA ASN A 802 -11.92 -22.69 -21.24
C ASN A 802 -12.31 -21.53 -22.17
N ASP A 803 -11.31 -21.08 -22.95
CA ASP A 803 -11.37 -19.94 -23.89
C ASP A 803 -11.83 -18.60 -23.30
N ARG A 804 -11.55 -18.39 -22.01
CA ARG A 804 -11.76 -17.12 -21.30
C ARG A 804 -10.49 -16.66 -20.60
N TYR A 805 -10.22 -15.36 -20.68
CA TYR A 805 -9.15 -14.71 -19.92
C TYR A 805 -9.68 -14.26 -18.54
N PRO A 806 -8.85 -14.26 -17.48
CA PRO A 806 -9.22 -13.63 -16.21
C PRO A 806 -9.39 -12.11 -16.41
N PRO A 807 -10.26 -11.42 -15.65
CA PRO A 807 -10.56 -9.99 -15.84
C PRO A 807 -9.33 -9.08 -15.84
N GLU A 808 -8.35 -9.38 -14.99
CA GLU A 808 -7.06 -8.67 -14.92
C GLU A 808 -6.26 -8.80 -16.23
N ALA A 809 -6.27 -9.97 -16.88
CA ALA A 809 -5.65 -10.13 -18.20
C ALA A 809 -6.44 -9.39 -19.29
N VAL A 810 -7.77 -9.34 -19.21
CA VAL A 810 -8.60 -8.54 -20.14
C VAL A 810 -8.26 -7.06 -20.00
N ALA A 811 -8.05 -6.55 -18.79
CA ALA A 811 -7.61 -5.17 -18.55
C ALA A 811 -6.27 -4.86 -19.25
N TRP A 812 -5.23 -5.68 -19.02
CA TRP A 812 -3.92 -5.48 -19.63
C TRP A 812 -3.90 -5.72 -21.15
N LEU A 813 -4.66 -6.68 -21.68
CA LEU A 813 -4.80 -6.93 -23.12
C LEU A 813 -5.53 -5.78 -23.82
N ALA A 814 -6.57 -5.21 -23.20
CA ALA A 814 -7.27 -4.04 -23.74
C ALA A 814 -6.38 -2.79 -23.74
N LEU A 815 -5.51 -2.61 -22.73
CA LEU A 815 -4.49 -1.57 -22.75
C LEU A 815 -3.46 -1.78 -23.87
N ALA A 816 -3.02 -3.02 -24.11
CA ALA A 816 -2.15 -3.35 -25.24
C ALA A 816 -2.82 -3.03 -26.60
N ASP A 817 -4.07 -3.43 -26.78
CA ASP A 817 -4.89 -3.11 -27.97
C ASP A 817 -5.00 -1.60 -28.17
N ALA A 818 -5.28 -0.86 -27.10
CA ALA A 818 -5.35 0.58 -27.13
C ALA A 818 -4.01 1.18 -27.60
N HIS A 819 -2.88 0.78 -26.98
CA HIS A 819 -1.55 1.25 -27.35
C HIS A 819 -1.15 0.91 -28.80
N GLU A 820 -1.63 -0.20 -29.36
CA GLU A 820 -1.41 -0.57 -30.77
C GLU A 820 -2.36 0.13 -31.77
N GLY A 821 -3.35 0.88 -31.28
CA GLY A 821 -4.27 1.71 -32.08
C GLY A 821 -5.75 1.32 -31.97
N ASN A 822 -6.05 0.11 -31.49
CA ASN A 822 -7.39 -0.50 -31.45
C ASN A 822 -8.24 0.01 -30.26
N GLY A 823 -8.17 1.31 -29.94
CA GLY A 823 -8.79 1.91 -28.75
C GLY A 823 -10.31 1.70 -28.64
N ALA A 824 -11.02 1.76 -29.76
CA ALA A 824 -12.47 1.55 -29.79
C ALA A 824 -12.88 0.09 -29.48
N GLN A 825 -12.05 -0.88 -29.88
CA GLN A 825 -12.25 -2.31 -29.55
C GLN A 825 -11.92 -2.57 -28.08
N ALA A 826 -10.78 -2.05 -27.60
CA ALA A 826 -10.40 -2.11 -26.19
C ALA A 826 -11.53 -1.58 -25.28
N ARG A 827 -12.13 -0.44 -25.64
CA ARG A 827 -13.27 0.15 -24.93
C ARG A 827 -14.50 -0.77 -24.94
N ASP A 828 -14.91 -1.30 -26.09
CA ASP A 828 -16.07 -2.21 -26.19
C ASP A 828 -15.89 -3.47 -25.33
N VAL A 829 -14.71 -4.11 -25.38
CA VAL A 829 -14.41 -5.30 -24.56
C VAL A 829 -14.44 -4.96 -23.06
N LEU A 830 -13.88 -3.82 -22.65
CA LEU A 830 -13.90 -3.37 -21.26
C LEU A 830 -15.30 -3.01 -20.77
N GLU A 831 -16.13 -2.35 -21.58
CA GLU A 831 -17.51 -2.02 -21.25
C GLU A 831 -18.37 -3.29 -21.16
N LYS A 832 -18.24 -4.23 -22.11
CA LYS A 832 -18.87 -5.57 -22.08
C LYS A 832 -18.41 -6.43 -20.90
N ALA A 833 -17.17 -6.28 -20.42
CA ALA A 833 -16.66 -6.99 -19.26
C ALA A 833 -17.18 -6.37 -17.94
N LEU A 834 -17.11 -5.05 -17.81
CA LEU A 834 -17.54 -4.31 -16.63
C LEU A 834 -19.05 -4.44 -16.38
N ALA A 835 -19.85 -4.53 -17.45
CA ALA A 835 -21.29 -4.78 -17.38
C ALA A 835 -21.67 -6.17 -16.80
N LYS A 836 -20.75 -7.15 -16.80
CA LYS A 836 -20.99 -8.50 -16.24
C LYS A 836 -20.71 -8.58 -14.74
N LYS A 837 -19.62 -7.95 -14.28
CA LYS A 837 -19.32 -7.74 -12.85
C LYS A 837 -18.50 -6.44 -12.74
N PRO A 838 -18.99 -5.40 -12.03
CA PRO A 838 -18.20 -4.22 -11.73
C PRO A 838 -16.92 -4.60 -10.97
N ARG A 839 -15.76 -4.12 -11.44
CA ARG A 839 -14.45 -4.36 -10.82
C ARG A 839 -13.54 -3.14 -11.00
N THR A 840 -12.64 -2.93 -10.04
CA THR A 840 -11.66 -1.83 -10.03
C THR A 840 -10.71 -1.92 -11.24
N ASP A 841 -10.07 -3.07 -11.47
CA ASP A 841 -9.14 -3.32 -12.59
C ASP A 841 -9.71 -2.93 -13.97
N LEU A 842 -10.93 -3.34 -14.28
CA LEU A 842 -11.61 -2.99 -15.53
C LEU A 842 -11.94 -1.50 -15.64
N ARG A 843 -12.29 -0.83 -14.52
CA ARG A 843 -12.52 0.64 -14.51
C ARG A 843 -11.22 1.41 -14.74
N LEU A 844 -10.11 0.97 -14.14
CA LEU A 844 -8.79 1.61 -14.32
C LEU A 844 -8.36 1.56 -15.80
N ALA A 845 -8.42 0.37 -16.42
CA ALA A 845 -8.13 0.22 -17.84
C ALA A 845 -9.07 1.06 -18.71
N LEU A 846 -10.38 1.05 -18.45
CA LEU A 846 -11.36 1.83 -19.20
C LEU A 846 -11.14 3.35 -19.06
N GLY A 847 -10.78 3.82 -17.87
CA GLY A 847 -10.41 5.21 -17.60
C GLY A 847 -9.15 5.63 -18.35
N GLN A 848 -8.11 4.78 -18.36
CA GLN A 848 -6.89 5.02 -19.13
C GLN A 848 -7.13 5.03 -20.65
N VAL A 849 -7.95 4.11 -21.17
CA VAL A 849 -8.38 4.13 -22.58
C VAL A 849 -9.11 5.44 -22.90
N TYR A 850 -10.08 5.85 -22.08
CA TYR A 850 -10.80 7.12 -22.28
C TYR A 850 -9.90 8.35 -22.17
N TRP A 851 -8.92 8.37 -21.26
CA TRP A 851 -7.97 9.47 -21.12
C TRP A 851 -7.12 9.63 -22.38
N ARG A 852 -6.64 8.51 -22.92
CA ARG A 852 -5.85 8.45 -24.16
C ARG A 852 -6.68 8.80 -25.41
N GLU A 853 -7.98 8.49 -25.41
CA GLU A 853 -8.97 9.00 -26.38
C GLU A 853 -9.35 10.48 -26.17
N ARG A 854 -8.75 11.18 -25.19
CA ARG A 854 -9.06 12.55 -24.75
C ARG A 854 -10.50 12.77 -24.25
N ALA A 855 -11.23 11.71 -23.92
CA ALA A 855 -12.55 11.76 -23.30
C ALA A 855 -12.44 12.00 -21.78
N LEU A 856 -11.86 13.14 -21.39
CA LEU A 856 -11.36 13.40 -20.04
C LEU A 856 -12.42 13.24 -18.93
N ASP A 857 -13.66 13.68 -19.16
CA ASP A 857 -14.72 13.59 -18.14
C ASP A 857 -15.23 12.14 -17.97
N LYS A 858 -15.18 11.31 -19.03
CA LYS A 858 -15.43 9.86 -18.94
C LYS A 858 -14.28 9.16 -18.21
N ALA A 859 -13.04 9.53 -18.49
CA ALA A 859 -11.86 9.00 -17.80
C ALA A 859 -11.93 9.29 -16.29
N GLN A 860 -12.19 10.55 -15.94
CA GLN A 860 -12.43 10.97 -14.56
C GLN A 860 -13.56 10.15 -13.93
N THR A 861 -14.70 9.98 -14.61
CA THR A 861 -15.82 9.18 -14.07
C THR A 861 -15.39 7.75 -13.70
N GLN A 862 -14.55 7.09 -14.51
CA GLN A 862 -14.09 5.74 -14.16
C GLN A 862 -13.08 5.71 -13.01
N PHE A 863 -12.21 6.73 -12.89
CA PHE A 863 -11.27 6.83 -11.76
C PHE A 863 -11.99 7.22 -10.45
N ASP A 864 -12.94 8.16 -10.49
CA ASP A 864 -13.80 8.52 -9.35
C ASP A 864 -14.62 7.32 -8.84
N GLU A 865 -15.06 6.44 -9.75
CA GLU A 865 -15.71 5.18 -9.41
C GLU A 865 -14.75 4.08 -8.90
N ALA A 866 -13.48 4.07 -9.33
CA ALA A 866 -12.46 3.14 -8.86
C ALA A 866 -12.02 3.46 -7.43
N MET A 867 -11.79 4.74 -7.10
CA MET A 867 -11.40 5.21 -5.76
C MET A 867 -12.39 4.85 -4.63
N LYS A 868 -13.63 4.48 -4.97
CA LYS A 868 -14.64 3.96 -4.03
C LYS A 868 -14.19 2.67 -3.35
N ASP A 869 -13.36 1.88 -4.02
CA ASP A 869 -12.63 0.77 -3.40
C ASP A 869 -11.63 1.37 -2.39
N PRO A 870 -11.74 1.06 -1.08
CA PRO A 870 -10.81 1.58 -0.07
C PRO A 870 -9.35 1.15 -0.28
N ARG A 871 -9.13 0.08 -1.06
CA ARG A 871 -7.82 -0.56 -1.28
C ARG A 871 -7.11 -0.01 -2.53
N ASP A 872 -7.81 0.71 -3.41
CA ASP A 872 -7.29 1.18 -4.70
C ASP A 872 -6.36 2.40 -4.56
N TYR A 873 -5.06 2.22 -4.82
CA TYR A 873 -4.13 3.34 -4.97
C TYR A 873 -3.94 3.78 -6.43
N GLU A 874 -4.22 2.91 -7.41
CA GLU A 874 -3.96 3.17 -8.83
C GLU A 874 -4.98 4.13 -9.44
N GLY A 875 -6.26 4.05 -9.06
CA GLY A 875 -7.31 4.98 -9.51
C GLY A 875 -7.17 6.36 -8.87
N ALA A 876 -6.77 6.41 -7.61
CA ALA A 876 -6.43 7.65 -6.92
C ALA A 876 -5.20 8.33 -7.55
N CYS A 877 -4.17 7.55 -7.89
CA CYS A 877 -3.03 8.06 -8.67
C CYS A 877 -3.44 8.54 -10.06
N SER A 878 -4.23 7.74 -10.79
CA SER A 878 -4.69 8.03 -12.16
C SER A 878 -5.55 9.31 -12.21
N LEU A 879 -6.48 9.50 -11.26
CA LEU A 879 -7.25 10.73 -11.15
C LEU A 879 -6.35 11.94 -10.86
N GLY A 880 -5.42 11.80 -9.92
CA GLY A 880 -4.45 12.83 -9.60
C GLY A 880 -3.63 13.29 -10.81
N ARG A 881 -3.10 12.32 -11.58
CA ARG A 881 -2.34 12.58 -12.82
C ARG A 881 -3.23 13.17 -13.93
N LEU A 882 -4.49 12.73 -14.05
CA LEU A 882 -5.48 13.33 -14.95
C LEU A 882 -5.74 14.81 -14.60
N LEU A 883 -5.91 15.13 -13.31
CA LEU A 883 -6.09 16.50 -12.84
C LEU A 883 -4.83 17.36 -13.07
N LEU A 884 -3.63 16.81 -12.87
CA LEU A 884 -2.37 17.47 -13.26
C LEU A 884 -2.30 17.75 -14.76
N SER A 885 -2.73 16.80 -15.62
CA SER A 885 -2.78 17.01 -17.09
C SER A 885 -3.77 18.11 -17.50
N ARG A 886 -4.78 18.39 -16.66
CA ARG A 886 -5.72 19.53 -16.80
C ARG A 886 -5.20 20.83 -16.18
N ARG A 887 -3.97 20.86 -15.65
CA ARG A 887 -3.36 21.96 -14.87
C ARG A 887 -4.20 22.33 -13.63
N LEU A 888 -4.59 21.33 -12.85
CA LEU A 888 -5.37 21.44 -11.59
C LEU A 888 -4.63 20.83 -10.38
N PRO A 889 -3.47 21.38 -9.96
CA PRO A 889 -2.71 20.83 -8.83
C PRO A 889 -3.43 20.96 -7.49
N ASP A 890 -4.31 21.96 -7.32
CA ASP A 890 -5.15 22.10 -6.11
C ASP A 890 -6.10 20.91 -5.93
N MET A 891 -6.75 20.50 -7.03
CA MET A 891 -7.65 19.35 -7.03
C MET A 891 -6.89 18.01 -7.01
N ALA A 892 -5.71 17.94 -7.64
CA ALA A 892 -4.90 16.71 -7.69
C ALA A 892 -4.34 16.30 -6.33
N LEU A 893 -4.09 17.26 -5.43
CA LEU A 893 -3.49 17.03 -4.11
C LEU A 893 -4.19 15.92 -3.31
N LYS A 894 -5.52 15.99 -3.15
CA LYS A 894 -6.27 15.05 -2.30
C LYS A 894 -6.19 13.58 -2.77
N PRO A 895 -6.53 13.23 -4.03
CA PRO A 895 -6.41 11.85 -4.50
C PRO A 895 -4.95 11.37 -4.54
N LEU A 896 -3.96 12.25 -4.77
CA LEU A 896 -2.54 11.87 -4.72
C LEU A 896 -2.04 11.59 -3.30
N THR A 897 -2.48 12.36 -2.31
CA THR A 897 -2.25 12.04 -0.89
C THR A 897 -2.87 10.69 -0.55
N GLN A 898 -4.12 10.44 -0.93
CA GLN A 898 -4.80 9.16 -0.69
C GLN A 898 -4.13 7.97 -1.38
N ALA A 899 -3.55 8.17 -2.58
CA ALA A 899 -2.78 7.13 -3.26
C ALA A 899 -1.51 6.75 -2.47
N VAL A 900 -0.76 7.74 -1.98
CA VAL A 900 0.47 7.51 -1.18
C VAL A 900 0.17 7.03 0.24
N GLU A 901 -0.99 7.37 0.81
CA GLU A 901 -1.48 6.80 2.09
C GLU A 901 -1.88 5.32 1.95
N ARG A 902 -2.51 4.94 0.83
CA ARG A 902 -2.91 3.55 0.54
C ARG A 902 -1.72 2.67 0.14
N ASN A 903 -0.82 3.18 -0.69
CA ASN A 903 0.44 2.53 -1.03
C ASN A 903 1.59 3.55 -1.02
N GLY A 904 2.36 3.56 0.07
CA GLY A 904 3.53 4.43 0.20
C GLY A 904 4.63 4.12 -0.82
N ALA A 905 4.81 2.86 -1.23
CA ALA A 905 5.92 2.48 -2.10
C ALA A 905 5.73 2.92 -3.57
N HIS A 906 4.48 3.15 -4.00
CA HIS A 906 4.14 3.49 -5.38
C HIS A 906 4.78 4.81 -5.82
N GLY A 907 5.81 4.71 -6.64
CA GLY A 907 6.68 5.79 -7.07
C GLY A 907 5.97 6.80 -7.96
N GLU A 908 5.09 6.34 -8.85
CA GLU A 908 4.32 7.27 -9.70
C GLU A 908 3.35 8.15 -8.88
N ALA A 909 2.77 7.61 -7.79
CA ALA A 909 1.97 8.41 -6.87
C ALA A 909 2.83 9.39 -6.06
N ARG A 910 4.02 8.98 -5.60
CA ARG A 910 4.96 9.88 -4.92
C ARG A 910 5.51 10.98 -5.85
N ASP A 911 5.81 10.68 -7.11
CA ASP A 911 6.25 11.69 -8.09
C ASP A 911 5.15 12.71 -8.36
N ALA A 912 3.94 12.24 -8.66
CA ALA A 912 2.80 13.11 -8.89
C ALA A 912 2.46 13.95 -7.65
N LEU A 913 2.46 13.37 -6.44
CA LEU A 913 2.23 14.10 -5.19
C LEU A 913 3.35 15.12 -4.92
N GLY A 914 4.61 14.73 -5.06
CA GLY A 914 5.76 15.60 -4.89
C GLY A 914 5.73 16.79 -5.86
N ARG A 915 5.52 16.54 -7.16
CA ARG A 915 5.34 17.58 -8.18
C ARG A 915 4.14 18.49 -7.90
N THR A 916 3.03 17.93 -7.40
CA THR A 916 1.86 18.72 -6.98
C THR A 916 2.21 19.66 -5.83
N LEU A 917 2.90 19.16 -4.81
CA LEU A 917 3.36 19.96 -3.67
C LEU A 917 4.34 21.06 -4.13
N LEU A 918 5.29 20.77 -5.03
CA LEU A 918 6.17 21.78 -5.63
C LEU A 918 5.40 22.83 -6.44
N ALA A 919 4.42 22.43 -7.26
CA ALA A 919 3.59 23.35 -8.04
C ALA A 919 2.78 24.32 -7.16
N LEU A 920 2.35 23.85 -5.98
CA LEU A 920 1.67 24.61 -4.93
C LEU A 920 2.63 25.37 -3.98
N GLY A 921 3.95 25.34 -4.20
CA GLY A 921 4.94 25.98 -3.34
C GLY A 921 5.19 25.31 -1.98
N ARG A 922 4.65 24.10 -1.76
CA ARG A 922 4.79 23.30 -0.52
C ARG A 922 6.10 22.49 -0.52
N THR A 923 7.21 23.16 -0.83
CA THR A 923 8.54 22.54 -1.05
C THR A 923 9.04 21.65 0.09
N PRO A 924 8.88 22.00 1.39
CA PRO A 924 9.33 21.13 2.48
C PRO A 924 8.59 19.78 2.52
N GLU A 925 7.32 19.76 2.16
CA GLU A 925 6.51 18.54 2.13
C GLU A 925 6.81 17.70 0.90
N ALA A 926 7.01 18.35 -0.26
CA ALA A 926 7.48 17.68 -1.46
C ALA A 926 8.83 17.00 -1.24
N LEU A 927 9.77 17.70 -0.62
CA LEU A 927 11.11 17.20 -0.30
C LEU A 927 11.02 15.92 0.54
N LYS A 928 10.16 15.88 1.56
CA LYS A 928 9.91 14.69 2.39
C LYS A 928 9.39 13.49 1.56
N GLN A 929 8.51 13.72 0.59
CA GLN A 929 8.00 12.64 -0.28
C GLN A 929 9.10 12.08 -1.19
N PHE A 930 9.90 12.95 -1.81
CA PHE A 930 11.02 12.53 -2.67
C PHE A 930 12.17 11.90 -1.87
N GLU A 931 12.44 12.36 -0.65
CA GLU A 931 13.45 11.79 0.24
C GLU A 931 13.07 10.37 0.66
N ALA A 932 11.81 10.13 1.04
CA ALA A 932 11.29 8.78 1.30
C ALA A 932 11.38 7.90 0.04
N TRP A 933 11.00 8.42 -1.13
CA TRP A 933 11.04 7.64 -2.38
C TRP A 933 12.46 7.22 -2.79
N GLN A 934 13.44 8.13 -2.69
CA GLN A 934 14.82 7.84 -3.08
C GLN A 934 15.58 6.98 -2.04
N LEU A 935 15.05 6.81 -0.83
CA LEU A 935 15.50 5.82 0.15
C LEU A 935 14.89 4.44 -0.12
N ASP A 936 13.59 4.36 -0.39
CA ASP A 936 12.89 3.10 -0.68
C ASP A 936 13.33 2.49 -2.03
N ASN A 937 13.55 3.35 -3.04
CA ASN A 937 13.95 2.97 -4.40
C ASN A 937 15.17 3.78 -4.90
N PRO A 938 16.39 3.55 -4.38
CA PRO A 938 17.59 4.33 -4.74
C PRO A 938 18.00 4.28 -6.21
N GLY A 939 17.61 3.20 -6.92
CA GLY A 939 17.83 3.03 -8.35
C GLY A 939 16.84 3.75 -9.27
N SER A 940 15.82 4.45 -8.71
CA SER A 940 14.87 5.23 -9.50
C SER A 940 15.47 6.56 -9.96
N ALA A 941 15.70 6.69 -11.27
CA ALA A 941 16.12 7.96 -11.88
C ALA A 941 15.12 9.08 -11.62
N ALA A 942 13.82 8.77 -11.65
CA ALA A 942 12.74 9.72 -11.37
C ALA A 942 12.75 10.19 -9.91
N ALA A 943 12.99 9.29 -8.95
CA ALA A 943 13.13 9.66 -7.54
C ALA A 943 14.31 10.61 -7.31
N GLN A 944 15.47 10.32 -7.92
CA GLN A 944 16.65 11.18 -7.85
C GLN A 944 16.41 12.54 -8.54
N LYS A 945 15.66 12.59 -9.65
CA LYS A 945 15.26 13.82 -10.35
C LYS A 945 14.32 14.68 -9.50
N GLY A 946 13.26 14.09 -8.96
CA GLY A 946 12.30 14.79 -8.09
C GLY A 946 12.94 15.31 -6.79
N PHE A 947 13.82 14.51 -6.18
CA PHE A 947 14.60 14.92 -5.02
C PHE A 947 15.55 16.09 -5.36
N ALA A 948 16.25 16.03 -6.51
CA ALA A 948 17.07 17.15 -6.98
C ALA A 948 16.27 18.43 -7.21
N LEU A 949 15.05 18.33 -7.75
CA LEU A 949 14.17 19.48 -7.99
C LEU A 949 13.69 20.12 -6.67
N ALA A 950 13.29 19.29 -5.69
CA ALA A 950 12.88 19.77 -4.37
C ALA A 950 14.05 20.37 -3.56
N LEU A 951 15.26 19.80 -3.68
CA LEU A 951 16.49 20.37 -3.11
C LEU A 951 16.85 21.71 -3.78
N TYR A 952 16.70 21.83 -5.10
CA TYR A 952 16.93 23.08 -5.83
C TYR A 952 15.96 24.19 -5.37
N GLN A 953 14.67 23.88 -5.32
CA GLN A 953 13.62 24.81 -4.88
C GLN A 953 13.66 25.13 -3.37
N SER A 954 14.43 24.39 -2.57
CA SER A 954 14.74 24.71 -1.15
C SER A 954 16.13 25.32 -0.96
N GLY A 955 16.82 25.72 -2.03
CA GLY A 955 18.11 26.39 -1.99
C GLY A 955 19.31 25.48 -1.69
N ARG A 956 19.11 24.17 -1.51
CA ARG A 956 20.14 23.15 -1.21
C ARG A 956 20.95 22.75 -2.46
N ARG A 957 21.46 23.76 -3.17
CA ARG A 957 22.04 23.68 -4.54
C ARG A 957 23.15 22.64 -4.73
N LYS A 958 24.04 22.46 -3.75
CA LYS A 958 25.13 21.45 -3.81
C LYS A 958 24.60 20.02 -3.76
N GLU A 959 23.62 19.75 -2.90
CA GLU A 959 23.00 18.44 -2.75
C GLU A 959 22.12 18.11 -3.96
N ALA A 960 21.40 19.12 -4.46
CA ALA A 960 20.60 19.03 -5.68
C ALA A 960 21.46 18.64 -6.90
N GLU A 961 22.67 19.18 -7.06
CA GLU A 961 23.57 18.77 -8.13
C GLU A 961 23.99 17.30 -8.00
N GLY A 962 24.27 16.84 -6.77
CA GLY A 962 24.60 15.43 -6.51
C GLY A 962 23.45 14.47 -6.84
N ALA A 963 22.22 14.84 -6.48
CA ALA A 963 21.02 14.07 -6.84
C ALA A 963 20.74 14.09 -8.35
N SER A 964 20.85 15.26 -8.99
CA SER A 964 20.71 15.42 -10.45
C SER A 964 21.77 14.61 -11.22
N GLY A 965 23.01 14.58 -10.73
CA GLY A 965 24.09 13.76 -11.28
C GLY A 965 23.81 12.26 -11.19
N ARG A 966 23.13 11.79 -10.14
CA ARG A 966 22.65 10.40 -10.05
C ARG A 966 21.49 10.15 -11.01
N ALA A 967 20.53 11.06 -11.13
CA ALA A 967 19.40 10.94 -12.03
C ALA A 967 19.85 10.72 -13.50
N VAL A 968 20.70 11.60 -14.03
CA VAL A 968 21.21 11.47 -15.42
C VAL A 968 22.24 10.35 -15.61
N LYS A 969 22.72 9.71 -14.53
CA LYS A 969 23.50 8.47 -14.60
C LYS A 969 22.62 7.23 -14.66
N LEU A 970 21.45 7.26 -14.04
CA LEU A 970 20.45 6.18 -14.02
C LEU A 970 19.58 6.18 -15.29
N ALA A 971 19.28 7.36 -15.85
CA ALA A 971 18.62 7.54 -17.14
C ALA A 971 19.31 8.67 -17.94
N PRO A 972 20.40 8.37 -18.68
CA PRO A 972 21.08 9.35 -19.55
C PRO A 972 20.17 10.03 -20.59
N GLU A 973 19.14 9.31 -21.04
CA GLU A 973 18.13 9.69 -22.01
C GLU A 973 16.99 10.59 -21.47
N ASP A 974 16.97 10.88 -20.17
CA ASP A 974 15.96 11.76 -19.55
C ASP A 974 16.22 13.24 -19.87
N ALA A 975 15.51 13.77 -20.88
CA ALA A 975 15.62 15.17 -21.30
C ALA A 975 15.31 16.17 -20.16
N GLU A 976 14.29 15.90 -19.33
CA GLU A 976 13.96 16.71 -18.15
C GLU A 976 15.08 16.63 -17.10
N GLY A 977 15.68 15.44 -16.92
CA GLY A 977 16.87 15.24 -16.08
C GLY A 977 18.07 16.07 -16.55
N GLN A 978 18.33 16.13 -17.85
CA GLN A 978 19.39 16.99 -18.43
C GLN A 978 19.05 18.48 -18.28
N ARG A 979 17.79 18.90 -18.46
CA ARG A 979 17.33 20.28 -18.19
C ARG A 979 17.59 20.70 -16.74
N LEU A 980 17.15 19.90 -15.77
CA LEU A 980 17.34 20.17 -14.36
C LEU A 980 18.84 20.22 -14.00
N ARG A 981 19.64 19.34 -14.59
CA ARG A 981 21.10 19.39 -14.45
C ARG A 981 21.68 20.70 -14.97
N ALA A 982 21.20 21.22 -16.10
CA ALA A 982 21.66 22.48 -16.65
C ALA A 982 21.38 23.66 -15.71
N ALA A 983 20.14 23.79 -15.23
CA ALA A 983 19.74 24.86 -14.30
C ALA A 983 20.59 24.85 -13.02
N LEU A 984 20.89 23.66 -12.48
CA LEU A 984 21.77 23.49 -11.33
C LEU A 984 23.22 23.89 -11.61
N LEU A 985 23.79 23.51 -12.76
CA LEU A 985 25.15 23.90 -13.13
C LEU A 985 25.28 25.41 -13.32
N PHE A 986 24.29 26.07 -13.93
CA PHE A 986 24.23 27.55 -13.99
C PHE A 986 24.15 28.21 -12.60
N ALA A 987 23.36 27.64 -11.68
CA ALA A 987 23.23 28.13 -10.31
C ALA A 987 24.46 27.86 -9.41
N ASN A 988 25.33 26.92 -9.81
CA ASN A 988 26.59 26.57 -9.13
C ASN A 988 27.84 27.21 -9.76
N GLY A 989 27.70 27.92 -10.90
CA GLY A 989 28.80 28.65 -11.55
C GLY A 989 29.35 28.00 -12.84
N ASP A 990 29.02 26.74 -13.12
CA ASP A 990 29.48 26.05 -14.33
C ASP A 990 28.56 26.32 -15.53
N ALA A 991 28.76 27.49 -16.15
CA ALA A 991 28.10 27.82 -17.40
C ALA A 991 28.40 26.81 -18.53
N LYS A 992 29.61 26.24 -18.59
CA LYS A 992 30.02 25.34 -19.68
C LYS A 992 29.29 24.00 -19.60
N GLY A 993 29.23 23.40 -18.42
CA GLY A 993 28.43 22.21 -18.16
C GLY A 993 26.93 22.49 -18.32
N GLY A 994 26.45 23.67 -17.92
CA GLY A 994 25.08 24.13 -18.13
C GLY A 994 24.66 24.10 -19.61
N PHE A 995 25.41 24.77 -20.50
CA PHE A 995 25.13 24.75 -21.94
C PHE A 995 25.23 23.35 -22.55
N SER A 996 26.23 22.54 -22.15
CA SER A 996 26.37 21.17 -22.62
C SER A 996 25.22 20.25 -22.16
N ALA A 997 24.59 20.53 -21.01
CA ALA A 997 23.41 19.81 -20.54
C ALA A 997 22.14 20.21 -21.31
N LEU A 998 21.95 21.50 -21.65
CA LEU A 998 20.87 21.93 -22.53
C LEU A 998 21.02 21.38 -23.96
N GLU A 999 22.25 21.32 -24.48
CA GLU A 999 22.55 20.70 -25.78
C GLU A 999 22.13 19.22 -25.80
N ARG A 1000 22.35 18.49 -24.71
CA ARG A 1000 21.85 17.11 -24.58
C ARG A 1000 20.32 17.05 -24.45
N ALA A 1001 19.71 17.91 -23.64
CA ALA A 1001 18.25 17.96 -23.51
C ALA A 1001 17.57 18.17 -24.88
N ASN A 1002 18.03 19.16 -25.65
CA ASN A 1002 17.51 19.47 -26.99
C ASN A 1002 17.79 18.40 -28.06
N LYS A 1003 18.80 17.54 -27.84
CA LYS A 1003 19.07 16.38 -28.69
C LYS A 1003 18.21 15.16 -28.33
N LEU A 1004 17.71 15.09 -27.10
CA LEU A 1004 16.81 14.03 -26.61
C LEU A 1004 15.35 14.36 -26.93
N ASP A 1005 14.92 15.60 -26.70
CA ASP A 1005 13.66 16.15 -27.18
C ASP A 1005 13.88 17.55 -27.78
N SER A 1006 13.83 17.62 -29.11
CA SER A 1006 13.97 18.86 -29.89
C SER A 1006 12.68 19.65 -30.05
N LYS A 1007 11.62 19.26 -29.33
CA LYS A 1007 10.29 19.90 -29.34
C LYS A 1007 9.75 20.24 -27.95
N ASP A 1008 10.46 19.89 -26.89
CA ASP A 1008 10.11 20.29 -25.52
C ASP A 1008 10.15 21.82 -25.37
N PRO A 1009 9.00 22.51 -25.18
CA PRO A 1009 8.96 23.95 -25.06
C PRO A 1009 9.70 24.46 -23.81
N ASP A 1010 9.79 23.65 -22.74
CA ASP A 1010 10.58 24.01 -21.56
C ASP A 1010 12.08 23.98 -21.86
N THR A 1011 12.54 23.08 -22.75
CA THR A 1011 13.94 23.04 -23.19
C THR A 1011 14.28 24.33 -23.92
N PHE A 1012 13.43 24.77 -24.83
CA PHE A 1012 13.58 26.09 -25.47
C PHE A 1012 13.51 27.25 -24.45
N CYS A 1013 12.68 27.16 -23.41
CA CYS A 1013 12.65 28.15 -22.34
C CYS A 1013 13.92 28.17 -21.48
N GLU A 1014 14.51 27.04 -21.10
CA GLU A 1014 15.81 27.02 -20.40
C GLU A 1014 16.97 27.47 -21.29
N ILE A 1015 16.92 27.18 -22.60
CA ILE A 1015 17.87 27.72 -23.59
C ILE A 1015 17.75 29.25 -23.68
N ALA A 1016 16.53 29.78 -23.79
CA ALA A 1016 16.30 31.22 -23.77
C ALA A 1016 16.85 31.86 -22.48
N GLN A 1017 16.55 31.26 -21.32
CA GLN A 1017 17.10 31.68 -20.04
C GLN A 1017 18.62 31.62 -19.97
N ALA A 1018 19.28 30.64 -20.60
CA ALA A 1018 20.73 30.56 -20.65
C ALA A 1018 21.34 31.68 -21.51
N PHE A 1019 20.72 32.03 -22.65
CA PHE A 1019 21.12 33.18 -23.45
C PHE A 1019 20.94 34.52 -22.72
N LEU A 1020 19.87 34.66 -21.92
CA LEU A 1020 19.67 35.84 -21.07
C LEU A 1020 20.79 36.03 -20.04
N ARG A 1021 21.34 34.96 -19.46
CA ARG A 1021 22.50 35.02 -18.53
C ARG A 1021 23.75 35.59 -19.22
N GLN A 1022 23.90 35.39 -20.53
CA GLN A 1022 24.96 35.99 -21.35
C GLN A 1022 24.61 37.37 -21.92
N GLY A 1023 23.43 37.93 -21.62
CA GLY A 1023 22.94 39.17 -22.22
C GLY A 1023 22.58 39.08 -23.72
N GLN A 1024 22.47 37.87 -24.27
CA GLN A 1024 22.12 37.64 -25.68
C GLN A 1024 20.59 37.67 -25.88
N VAL A 1025 20.01 38.89 -25.89
CA VAL A 1025 18.54 39.07 -25.95
C VAL A 1025 17.94 38.52 -27.25
N GLU A 1026 18.60 38.70 -28.40
CA GLU A 1026 18.12 38.20 -29.70
C GLU A 1026 18.09 36.67 -29.76
N SER A 1027 19.15 36.00 -29.30
CA SER A 1027 19.20 34.53 -29.15
C SER A 1027 18.13 34.01 -28.19
N ALA A 1028 17.81 34.77 -27.14
CA ALA A 1028 16.75 34.42 -26.19
C ALA A 1028 15.35 34.59 -26.79
N ASP A 1029 15.09 35.64 -27.57
CA ASP A 1029 13.80 35.84 -28.25
C ASP A 1029 13.52 34.72 -29.26
N ALA A 1030 14.51 34.34 -30.07
CA ALA A 1030 14.41 33.20 -30.99
C ALA A 1030 14.07 31.90 -30.26
N ALA A 1031 14.67 31.66 -29.08
CA ALA A 1031 14.37 30.50 -28.25
C ALA A 1031 12.98 30.57 -27.58
N PHE A 1032 12.53 31.72 -27.08
CA PHE A 1032 11.16 31.87 -26.58
C PHE A 1032 10.10 31.74 -27.69
N ALA A 1033 10.42 32.19 -28.92
CA ALA A 1033 9.58 32.01 -30.09
C ALA A 1033 9.47 30.52 -30.48
N ALA A 1034 10.55 29.74 -30.37
CA ALA A 1034 10.52 28.29 -30.53
C ALA A 1034 9.68 27.61 -29.43
N ALA A 1035 9.86 27.98 -28.16
CA ALA A 1035 9.04 27.49 -27.05
C ALA A 1035 7.54 27.72 -27.27
N ARG A 1036 7.16 28.93 -27.73
CA ARG A 1036 5.77 29.29 -28.07
C ARG A 1036 5.25 28.56 -29.33
N ARG A 1037 6.13 28.15 -30.25
CA ARG A 1037 5.77 27.40 -31.47
C ARG A 1037 5.41 25.95 -31.17
N GLU A 1038 6.23 25.25 -30.39
CA GLU A 1038 5.97 23.86 -30.00
C GLU A 1038 4.94 23.77 -28.85
N GLY A 1039 4.91 24.76 -27.94
CA GLY A 1039 3.95 24.86 -26.83
C GLY A 1039 3.26 26.23 -26.73
N PRO A 1040 2.19 26.50 -27.49
CA PRO A 1040 1.46 27.78 -27.45
C PRO A 1040 0.91 28.15 -26.06
N ASP A 1041 0.54 27.15 -25.25
CA ASP A 1041 0.06 27.31 -23.88
C ASP A 1041 1.18 27.28 -22.81
N ALA A 1042 2.45 27.30 -23.21
CA ALA A 1042 3.58 27.38 -22.27
C ALA A 1042 3.71 28.82 -21.73
N THR A 1043 3.57 28.99 -20.41
CA THR A 1043 3.67 30.32 -19.77
C THR A 1043 5.03 30.96 -20.04
N CYS A 1044 6.11 30.16 -20.01
CA CYS A 1044 7.47 30.65 -20.18
C CYS A 1044 7.73 31.26 -21.56
N GLY A 1045 7.18 30.70 -22.66
CA GLY A 1045 7.28 31.30 -24.00
C GLY A 1045 6.50 32.61 -24.12
N ARG A 1046 5.28 32.67 -23.56
CA ARG A 1046 4.42 33.86 -23.56
C ARG A 1046 4.94 35.00 -22.68
N VAL A 1047 5.58 34.69 -21.56
CA VAL A 1047 6.26 35.67 -20.69
C VAL A 1047 7.59 36.12 -21.32
N GLY A 1048 8.35 35.18 -21.91
CA GLY A 1048 9.66 35.42 -22.49
C GLY A 1048 9.68 36.39 -23.67
N GLU A 1049 8.67 36.33 -24.54
CA GLU A 1049 8.44 37.34 -25.60
C GLU A 1049 8.37 38.77 -25.03
N LEU A 1050 7.66 38.96 -23.92
CA LEU A 1050 7.51 40.27 -23.27
C LEU A 1050 8.75 40.65 -22.43
N TYR A 1051 9.61 39.67 -22.10
CA TYR A 1051 10.94 39.90 -21.53
C TYR A 1051 11.92 40.40 -22.61
N ALA A 1052 11.92 39.80 -23.80
CA ALA A 1052 12.79 40.20 -24.91
C ALA A 1052 12.52 41.64 -25.39
N GLN A 1053 11.26 42.08 -25.31
CA GLN A 1053 10.83 43.45 -25.64
C GLN A 1053 11.20 44.51 -24.59
N LEU A 1054 12.00 44.20 -23.56
CA LEU A 1054 12.43 45.15 -22.53
C LEU A 1054 13.51 46.12 -23.05
N PRO A 1055 13.47 47.41 -22.68
CA PRO A 1055 12.54 48.06 -21.74
C PRO A 1055 11.25 48.61 -22.38
N GLY A 1056 10.96 48.29 -23.65
CA GLY A 1056 9.95 48.96 -24.48
C GLY A 1056 8.48 48.53 -24.33
N GLY A 1057 8.18 47.35 -23.77
CA GLY A 1057 6.82 46.74 -23.80
C GLY A 1057 5.66 47.56 -23.18
N GLY A 1058 5.97 48.56 -22.36
CA GLY A 1058 5.01 49.56 -21.88
C GLY A 1058 3.82 49.02 -21.05
N ARG A 1059 2.77 49.85 -20.90
CA ARG A 1059 1.56 49.51 -20.11
C ARG A 1059 0.72 48.39 -20.73
N GLY A 1060 0.93 48.07 -22.01
CA GLY A 1060 0.27 46.94 -22.69
C GLY A 1060 0.83 45.61 -22.19
N ALA A 1061 2.13 45.39 -22.33
CA ALA A 1061 2.80 44.19 -21.85
C ALA A 1061 2.58 43.95 -20.35
N ALA A 1062 2.56 45.02 -19.53
CA ALA A 1062 2.29 44.91 -18.10
C ALA A 1062 0.92 44.28 -17.79
N ARG A 1063 -0.14 44.63 -18.53
CA ARG A 1063 -1.48 44.01 -18.35
C ARG A 1063 -1.46 42.54 -18.75
N THR A 1064 -0.80 42.20 -19.86
CA THR A 1064 -0.67 40.81 -20.33
C THR A 1064 0.13 39.95 -19.35
N LEU A 1065 1.19 40.49 -18.74
CA LEU A 1065 2.00 39.80 -17.73
C LEU A 1065 1.25 39.61 -16.40
N GLN A 1066 0.39 40.57 -16.00
CA GLN A 1066 -0.49 40.38 -14.86
C GLN A 1066 -1.51 39.25 -15.12
N ASP A 1067 -2.17 39.24 -16.29
CA ASP A 1067 -3.11 38.17 -16.69
C ASP A 1067 -2.43 36.79 -16.76
N LEU A 1068 -1.17 36.74 -17.23
CA LEU A 1068 -0.32 35.54 -17.20
C LEU A 1068 0.03 35.10 -15.78
N ALA A 1069 0.33 36.02 -14.86
CA ALA A 1069 0.63 35.72 -13.46
C ALA A 1069 -0.61 35.21 -12.70
N ASP A 1070 -1.78 35.80 -12.94
CA ASP A 1070 -3.03 35.44 -12.27
C ASP A 1070 -3.62 34.12 -12.79
N LYS A 1071 -3.24 33.69 -14.00
CA LYS A 1071 -3.60 32.40 -14.61
C LYS A 1071 -2.47 31.37 -14.59
N ALA A 1072 -1.36 31.66 -13.92
CA ALA A 1072 -0.20 30.80 -13.84
C ALA A 1072 -0.54 29.42 -13.22
N PRO A 1073 -0.17 28.30 -13.85
CA PRO A 1073 -0.51 26.96 -13.34
C PRO A 1073 0.37 26.50 -12.17
N THR A 1074 1.50 27.19 -11.92
CA THR A 1074 2.39 26.94 -10.78
C THR A 1074 2.83 28.25 -10.11
N VAL A 1075 3.27 28.15 -8.85
CA VAL A 1075 3.94 29.26 -8.13
C VAL A 1075 5.15 29.80 -8.89
N TRP A 1076 5.88 28.94 -9.59
CA TRP A 1076 7.11 29.27 -10.33
C TRP A 1076 6.82 30.01 -11.64
N ASP A 1077 5.78 29.62 -12.37
CA ASP A 1077 5.24 30.37 -13.52
C ASP A 1077 4.82 31.78 -13.08
N LYS A 1078 4.11 31.89 -11.94
CA LYS A 1078 3.68 33.17 -11.38
C LYS A 1078 4.89 34.04 -11.03
N ALA A 1079 5.91 33.47 -10.39
CA ALA A 1079 7.15 34.19 -10.08
C ALA A 1079 7.82 34.71 -11.36
N PHE A 1080 7.98 33.90 -12.41
CA PHE A 1080 8.60 34.33 -13.67
C PHE A 1080 7.81 35.44 -14.39
N ALA A 1081 6.48 35.37 -14.37
CA ALA A 1081 5.62 36.43 -14.87
C ALA A 1081 5.79 37.73 -14.06
N GLN A 1082 5.85 37.64 -12.72
CA GLN A 1082 6.03 38.79 -11.82
C GLN A 1082 7.44 39.42 -11.93
N VAL A 1083 8.51 38.64 -12.09
CA VAL A 1083 9.87 39.15 -12.41
C VAL A 1083 9.85 39.98 -13.69
N THR A 1084 9.18 39.49 -14.72
CA THR A 1084 9.10 40.16 -16.03
C THR A 1084 8.22 41.41 -15.94
N LEU A 1085 7.09 41.33 -15.23
CA LEU A 1085 6.18 42.44 -14.96
C LEU A 1085 6.90 43.59 -14.23
N ALA A 1086 7.69 43.29 -13.20
CA ALA A 1086 8.48 44.26 -12.47
C ALA A 1086 9.43 45.03 -13.41
N ARG A 1087 10.14 44.33 -14.32
CA ARG A 1087 11.04 44.98 -15.29
C ARG A 1087 10.29 45.81 -16.33
N VAL A 1088 9.13 45.37 -16.82
CA VAL A 1088 8.29 46.13 -17.77
C VAL A 1088 7.76 47.41 -17.12
N LEU A 1089 7.22 47.31 -15.90
CA LEU A 1089 6.72 48.46 -15.14
C LEU A 1089 7.84 49.45 -14.81
N LEU A 1090 9.04 48.94 -14.46
CA LEU A 1090 10.22 49.77 -14.19
C LEU A 1090 10.67 50.56 -15.44
N GLY A 1091 10.65 49.92 -16.62
CA GLY A 1091 10.90 50.57 -17.91
C GLY A 1091 9.85 51.64 -18.24
N ALA A 1092 8.57 51.35 -17.95
CA ALA A 1092 7.45 52.27 -18.12
C ALA A 1092 7.36 53.37 -17.05
N GLY A 1093 8.30 53.45 -16.10
CA GLY A 1093 8.31 54.44 -15.01
C GLY A 1093 7.27 54.20 -13.90
N ALA A 1094 6.56 53.07 -13.92
CA ALA A 1094 5.58 52.65 -12.92
C ALA A 1094 6.27 52.04 -11.68
N VAL A 1095 7.10 52.84 -11.00
CA VAL A 1095 8.08 52.38 -9.99
C VAL A 1095 7.43 51.81 -8.71
N LYS A 1096 6.17 52.15 -8.41
CA LYS A 1096 5.44 51.58 -7.26
C LYS A 1096 4.90 50.19 -7.59
N GLU A 1097 4.25 50.06 -8.73
CA GLU A 1097 3.72 48.79 -9.24
C GLU A 1097 4.86 47.80 -9.53
N ALA A 1098 5.99 48.30 -10.08
CA ALA A 1098 7.20 47.51 -10.30
C ALA A 1098 7.77 46.93 -9.01
N ARG A 1099 7.66 47.67 -7.89
CA ARG A 1099 8.13 47.22 -6.58
C ARG A 1099 7.26 46.10 -6.03
N ALA A 1100 5.95 46.27 -6.05
CA ALA A 1100 5.00 45.24 -5.62
C ALA A 1100 5.18 43.92 -6.42
N ALA A 1101 5.39 44.01 -7.74
CA ALA A 1101 5.67 42.86 -8.57
C ALA A 1101 7.00 42.17 -8.23
N ALA A 1102 8.05 42.94 -7.92
CA ALA A 1102 9.35 42.40 -7.51
C ALA A 1102 9.31 41.75 -6.12
N ASP A 1103 8.66 42.38 -5.15
CA ASP A 1103 8.50 41.84 -3.79
C ASP A 1103 7.67 40.53 -3.80
N GLU A 1104 6.57 40.46 -4.58
CA GLU A 1104 5.80 39.23 -4.79
C GLU A 1104 6.63 38.16 -5.53
N ALA A 1105 7.45 38.52 -6.52
CA ALA A 1105 8.34 37.57 -7.20
C ALA A 1105 9.36 36.93 -6.24
N VAL A 1106 9.99 37.72 -5.36
CA VAL A 1106 10.93 37.22 -4.34
C VAL A 1106 10.21 36.33 -3.32
N LYS A 1107 9.00 36.73 -2.89
CA LYS A 1107 8.16 35.94 -1.97
C LYS A 1107 7.73 34.58 -2.56
N LEU A 1108 7.45 34.52 -3.86
CA LEU A 1108 7.08 33.28 -4.55
C LEU A 1108 8.29 32.37 -4.85
N ALA A 1109 9.48 32.96 -5.09
CA ALA A 1109 10.69 32.23 -5.46
C ALA A 1109 11.95 32.76 -4.74
N PRO A 1110 12.09 32.56 -3.41
CA PRO A 1110 13.15 33.15 -2.58
C PRO A 1110 14.57 32.60 -2.83
N TYR A 1111 14.72 31.66 -3.77
CA TYR A 1111 16.02 31.13 -4.22
C TYR A 1111 16.28 31.38 -5.72
N ASN A 1112 15.47 32.21 -6.38
CA ASN A 1112 15.68 32.60 -7.79
C ASN A 1112 16.45 33.92 -7.89
N GLY A 1113 17.60 33.91 -8.57
CA GLY A 1113 18.47 35.10 -8.67
C GLY A 1113 17.81 36.27 -9.40
N ARG A 1114 16.95 36.00 -10.38
CA ARG A 1114 16.27 37.04 -11.17
C ARG A 1114 15.17 37.79 -10.43
N ALA A 1115 14.54 37.17 -9.43
CA ALA A 1115 13.62 37.87 -8.54
C ALA A 1115 14.36 38.98 -7.76
N TYR A 1116 15.52 38.65 -7.20
CA TYR A 1116 16.40 39.61 -6.55
C TYR A 1116 17.00 40.64 -7.53
N LEU A 1117 17.30 40.26 -8.78
CA LEU A 1117 17.73 41.20 -9.82
C LEU A 1117 16.64 42.24 -10.13
N ALA A 1118 15.39 41.82 -10.27
CA ALA A 1118 14.27 42.73 -10.48
C ALA A 1118 14.08 43.67 -9.28
N LEU A 1119 14.08 43.13 -8.06
CA LEU A 1119 13.97 43.91 -6.82
C LEU A 1119 15.09 44.96 -6.69
N GLY A 1120 16.33 44.54 -6.92
CA GLY A 1120 17.51 45.41 -6.85
C GLY A 1120 17.50 46.53 -7.89
N LEU A 1121 17.09 46.25 -9.13
CA LEU A 1121 16.91 47.26 -10.18
C LEU A 1121 15.80 48.28 -9.82
N VAL A 1122 14.70 47.83 -9.19
CA VAL A 1122 13.65 48.72 -8.71
C VAL A 1122 14.14 49.59 -7.55
N ALA A 1123 14.79 49.01 -6.54
CA ALA A 1123 15.37 49.73 -5.41
C ALA A 1123 16.40 50.79 -5.87
N PHE A 1124 17.24 50.45 -6.86
CA PHE A 1124 18.21 51.37 -7.45
C PHE A 1124 17.54 52.56 -8.14
N LYS A 1125 16.43 52.32 -8.86
CA LYS A 1125 15.61 53.39 -9.46
C LYS A 1125 14.91 54.24 -8.40
N GLN A 1126 14.53 53.65 -7.26
CA GLN A 1126 14.01 54.33 -6.07
C GLN A 1126 15.10 55.11 -5.29
N ARG A 1127 16.38 55.05 -5.71
CA ARG A 1127 17.56 55.60 -5.00
C ARG A 1127 17.81 54.98 -3.62
N GLN A 1128 17.29 53.77 -3.38
CA GLN A 1128 17.54 52.99 -2.17
C GLN A 1128 18.83 52.17 -2.37
N GLU A 1129 20.00 52.80 -2.24
CA GLU A 1129 21.26 52.19 -2.70
C GLU A 1129 21.71 50.99 -1.84
N ALA A 1130 21.50 51.01 -0.52
CA ALA A 1130 21.80 49.84 0.32
C ALA A 1130 20.87 48.63 0.04
N PRO A 1131 19.52 48.76 0.02
CA PRO A 1131 18.63 47.67 -0.42
C PRO A 1131 18.89 47.20 -1.86
N ALA A 1132 19.30 48.10 -2.76
CA ALA A 1132 19.70 47.72 -4.12
C ALA A 1132 20.98 46.87 -4.12
N ARG A 1133 22.02 47.29 -3.38
CA ARG A 1133 23.28 46.53 -3.22
C ARG A 1133 23.01 45.15 -2.63
N GLU A 1134 22.18 45.06 -1.58
CA GLU A 1134 21.82 43.80 -0.92
C GLU A 1134 21.11 42.84 -1.89
N ALA A 1135 20.04 43.29 -2.54
CA ALA A 1135 19.29 42.47 -3.49
C ALA A 1135 20.16 42.05 -4.69
N LEU A 1136 21.00 42.93 -5.24
CA LEU A 1136 21.85 42.59 -6.38
C LEU A 1136 23.02 41.68 -5.99
N ALA A 1137 23.55 41.79 -4.77
CA ALA A 1137 24.50 40.82 -4.23
C ALA A 1137 23.83 39.44 -4.08
N LYS A 1138 22.58 39.39 -3.60
CA LYS A 1138 21.81 38.13 -3.49
C LYS A 1138 21.47 37.53 -4.85
N ALA A 1139 21.21 38.36 -5.87
CA ALA A 1139 21.04 37.90 -7.25
C ALA A 1139 22.29 37.19 -7.79
N VAL A 1140 23.46 37.78 -7.59
CA VAL A 1140 24.76 37.19 -7.97
C VAL A 1140 25.11 35.95 -7.13
N GLU A 1141 24.74 35.91 -5.85
CA GLU A 1141 24.92 34.72 -5.00
C GLU A 1141 24.07 33.53 -5.47
N LEU A 1142 22.85 33.79 -5.98
CA LEU A 1142 21.90 32.75 -6.42
C LEU A 1142 22.14 32.28 -7.87
N GLU A 1143 22.44 33.20 -8.80
CA GLU A 1143 22.79 32.90 -10.19
C GLU A 1143 24.13 33.55 -10.58
N PRO A 1144 25.28 33.03 -10.12
CA PRO A 1144 26.60 33.62 -10.35
C PRO A 1144 27.04 33.65 -11.83
N THR A 1145 26.31 32.96 -12.70
CA THR A 1145 26.50 32.97 -14.16
C THR A 1145 25.69 34.05 -14.88
N ASP A 1146 24.78 34.78 -14.22
CA ASP A 1146 23.99 35.86 -14.83
C ASP A 1146 24.80 37.16 -14.91
N GLY A 1147 25.34 37.46 -16.10
CA GLY A 1147 26.13 38.66 -16.34
C GLY A 1147 25.34 39.96 -16.12
N LEU A 1148 24.02 39.96 -16.30
CA LEU A 1148 23.19 41.15 -16.04
C LEU A 1148 23.05 41.44 -14.54
N ALA A 1149 23.11 40.41 -13.69
CA ALA A 1149 23.18 40.59 -12.23
C ALA A 1149 24.51 41.24 -11.81
N HIS A 1150 25.64 40.76 -12.34
CA HIS A 1150 26.96 41.38 -12.12
C HIS A 1150 27.00 42.83 -12.60
N LEU A 1151 26.46 43.11 -13.79
CA LEU A 1151 26.39 44.47 -14.36
C LEU A 1151 25.57 45.42 -13.48
N ALA A 1152 24.38 44.97 -13.05
CA ALA A 1152 23.52 45.77 -12.20
C ALA A 1152 24.16 46.05 -10.84
N LEU A 1153 24.80 45.04 -10.23
CA LEU A 1153 25.53 45.21 -8.97
C LEU A 1153 26.67 46.24 -9.12
N ALA A 1154 27.46 46.14 -10.20
CA ALA A 1154 28.54 47.08 -10.49
C ALA A 1154 28.06 48.53 -10.68
N ASP A 1155 26.90 48.73 -11.33
CA ASP A 1155 26.27 50.05 -11.49
C ASP A 1155 25.83 50.68 -10.17
N VAL A 1156 25.54 49.89 -9.12
CA VAL A 1156 25.30 50.42 -7.76
C VAL A 1156 26.63 50.69 -7.04
N LEU A 1157 27.51 49.69 -6.97
CA LEU A 1157 28.78 49.76 -6.22
C LEU A 1157 29.66 50.93 -6.69
N VAL A 1158 29.62 51.29 -7.97
CA VAL A 1158 30.44 52.40 -8.53
C VAL A 1158 30.07 53.80 -7.99
N ARG A 1159 28.96 53.93 -7.24
CA ARG A 1159 28.55 55.19 -6.58
C ARG A 1159 29.25 55.44 -5.25
N GLU A 1160 29.62 54.40 -4.52
CA GLU A 1160 30.31 54.49 -3.23
C GLU A 1160 31.83 54.33 -3.44
N THR A 1161 32.63 55.34 -3.08
CA THR A 1161 34.09 55.32 -3.32
C THR A 1161 34.79 54.11 -2.68
N ALA A 1162 34.30 53.65 -1.52
CA ALA A 1162 34.83 52.49 -0.81
C ALA A 1162 34.54 51.15 -1.51
N GLU A 1163 33.50 51.09 -2.35
CA GLU A 1163 33.06 49.88 -3.05
C GLU A 1163 33.66 49.76 -4.47
N LEU A 1164 34.45 50.74 -4.91
CA LEU A 1164 35.07 50.76 -6.23
C LEU A 1164 35.90 49.50 -6.59
N PRO A 1165 36.64 48.84 -5.68
CA PRO A 1165 37.31 47.57 -5.99
C PRO A 1165 36.30 46.46 -6.37
N ARG A 1166 35.22 46.31 -5.60
CA ARG A 1166 34.16 45.31 -5.85
C ARG A 1166 33.33 45.67 -7.08
N ALA A 1167 33.17 46.96 -7.38
CA ALA A 1167 32.58 47.42 -8.64
C ALA A 1167 33.41 47.00 -9.86
N VAL A 1168 34.74 47.09 -9.77
CA VAL A 1168 35.68 46.62 -10.82
C VAL A 1168 35.55 45.10 -11.02
N GLU A 1169 35.58 44.32 -9.95
CA GLU A 1169 35.43 42.85 -10.00
C GLU A 1169 34.10 42.41 -10.63
N ALA A 1170 33.00 43.09 -10.28
CA ALA A 1170 31.68 42.83 -10.86
C ALA A 1170 31.61 43.24 -12.34
N TYR A 1171 32.20 44.37 -12.74
CA TYR A 1171 32.31 44.75 -14.15
C TYR A 1171 33.17 43.77 -14.97
N GLU A 1172 34.25 43.22 -14.40
CA GLU A 1172 35.06 42.18 -15.06
C GLU A 1172 34.32 40.85 -15.18
N SER A 1173 33.56 40.48 -14.14
CA SER A 1173 32.70 39.29 -14.16
C SER A 1173 31.60 39.40 -15.22
N PHE A 1174 30.95 40.57 -15.34
CA PHE A 1174 30.04 40.87 -16.45
C PHE A 1174 30.73 40.75 -17.81
N LEU A 1175 31.90 41.35 -18.01
CA LEU A 1175 32.61 41.27 -19.29
C LEU A 1175 33.07 39.84 -19.65
N LYS A 1176 33.30 38.98 -18.65
CA LYS A 1176 33.62 37.56 -18.84
C LYS A 1176 32.39 36.71 -19.21
N LEU A 1177 31.24 36.98 -18.61
CA LEU A 1177 30.00 36.21 -18.80
C LEU A 1177 29.13 36.68 -19.98
N ALA A 1178 29.16 37.98 -20.24
CA ALA A 1178 28.27 38.69 -21.18
C ALA A 1178 29.04 39.73 -22.02
N GLY A 1179 30.31 39.45 -22.35
CA GLY A 1179 31.20 40.39 -23.07
C GLY A 1179 30.78 40.79 -24.50
N GLY A 1180 29.74 40.16 -25.04
CA GLY A 1180 29.07 40.50 -26.30
C GLY A 1180 27.75 41.28 -26.14
N ALA A 1181 27.25 41.49 -24.93
CA ALA A 1181 26.05 42.29 -24.69
C ALA A 1181 26.26 43.77 -25.06
N PRO A 1182 25.22 44.54 -25.44
CA PRO A 1182 25.35 45.94 -25.85
C PRO A 1182 26.10 46.82 -24.83
N GLU A 1183 25.88 46.58 -23.54
CA GLU A 1183 26.51 47.29 -22.43
C GLU A 1183 28.00 46.97 -22.27
N ALA A 1184 28.52 45.89 -22.85
CA ALA A 1184 29.95 45.56 -22.79
C ALA A 1184 30.81 46.71 -23.30
N ASN A 1185 30.32 47.47 -24.29
CA ASN A 1185 31.01 48.64 -24.83
C ASN A 1185 31.01 49.88 -23.90
N ARG A 1186 30.04 50.02 -22.98
CA ARG A 1186 30.08 51.07 -21.94
C ARG A 1186 31.07 50.69 -20.84
N VAL A 1187 31.07 49.43 -20.43
CA VAL A 1187 31.94 48.91 -19.36
C VAL A 1187 33.41 48.89 -19.81
N LYS A 1188 33.73 48.38 -21.01
CA LYS A 1188 35.10 48.40 -21.57
C LYS A 1188 35.72 49.80 -21.61
N LYS A 1189 34.90 50.86 -21.80
CA LYS A 1189 35.35 52.27 -21.78
C LYS A 1189 35.53 52.83 -20.38
N ALA A 1190 34.67 52.46 -19.42
CA ALA A 1190 34.73 52.97 -18.04
C ALA A 1190 35.82 52.29 -17.19
N LEU A 1191 35.99 50.97 -17.37
CA LEU A 1191 36.79 50.12 -16.48
C LEU A 1191 38.24 50.59 -16.25
N PRO A 1192 39.02 51.09 -17.24
CA PRO A 1192 40.39 51.57 -16.98
C PRO A 1192 40.45 52.77 -16.03
N LEU A 1193 39.46 53.67 -16.09
CA LEU A 1193 39.37 54.83 -15.20
C LEU A 1193 38.92 54.42 -13.80
N LEU A 1194 38.02 53.43 -13.70
CA LEU A 1194 37.58 52.87 -12.42
C LEU A 1194 38.71 52.12 -11.72
N LYS A 1195 39.48 51.29 -12.43
CA LYS A 1195 40.69 50.64 -11.89
C LYS A 1195 41.68 51.65 -11.31
N ARG A 1196 41.96 52.75 -12.03
CA ARG A 1196 42.84 53.84 -11.55
C ARG A 1196 42.27 54.65 -10.38
N ARG A 1197 40.96 54.58 -10.12
CA ARG A 1197 40.32 55.15 -8.92
C ARG A 1197 40.27 54.16 -7.75
N ALA A 1198 40.08 52.88 -8.00
CA ALA A 1198 40.10 51.83 -6.98
C ALA A 1198 41.52 51.55 -6.44
N SER A 1199 42.56 51.90 -7.21
CA SER A 1199 43.97 51.80 -6.81
C SER A 1199 44.52 53.08 -6.16
N ARG A 1200 43.68 53.87 -5.49
CA ARG A 1200 44.00 55.19 -4.90
C ARG A 1200 43.25 55.40 -3.59
#